data_AF-A0A2N8KX23-F1
#
_entry.id   AF-A0A2N8KX23-F1
#
_cell.length_a   1.000
_cell.length_b   1.000
_cell.length_c   1.000
_cell.angle_alpha   90.00
_cell.angle_beta   90.00
_cell.angle_gamma   90.00
#
_symmetry.space_group_name_H-M   'P 1'
#
loop_
_entity.id
_entity.type
_entity.pdbx_description
1 polymer ?
#
loop_
_entity_poly.entity_id
_entity_poly.type
_entity_poly.pdbx_seq_one_letter_code
_entity_poly.pdbx_strand_id
1 'polypeptide(L)'
;MSSSAVHAASPKVAEREQAPRGERRPPGKEPAVRPLLQRRCACGSGAGAGGECESCAAKALLQRYSSSGSPASSQNEAAWPGSVSDTLSRAGRPLDADTRSFMESRFGPGSDFSAVRVHDDSAAAASARDVDAQAYTVGQHIVFGDGAYQPHSEPGRHLLAHELAHTVQQQGLQRSGISNLADHGPDYRRLEMEADQTADRVMRGGLTEGLNLGQGLSRSGPRLSRKPSATPAAKPAEAKDEDTGKAKPPSFEANYETTTYNRKFSLTGTAVPEQATGTVDKTEAAYKVDTLVLPPQKGQKALDYCKKNTSALHAVFDWSGGPVPTQNKAGKNEARDPTEKLQRSWLETVGHKLDKKAHARWAEVGGEKQFPKPPIGPSCELDHMQELQVGGTNAGSNLQVIDKVDNASSGGLIQQQLRQLAEQAFADAKDALGGKRPKRVSLTFGGVLMQGSPTCGICCQLSQRFVDPAVTAATDKPSVDVEVSVLGKPFTLKLPADKSKSIPLTGVNAAIASSVKGLTIISYERDPKGKGHDKLKATLDDAAIGAKPGTKSTVVTLAIGPDGVVKPLSGKLPAPIKAEFAKLSPITFTTLSMDASGVTAAGTIKPSLPLLPTLDVVLDPQGFRMGKALDPKKIKPPFPGMKVTEASVMMELAPAFKPVGTLAFEIGGAKKVADVKLTASADDQGLVLKGDLFVYIPGVDEAKGTVLYQAGQWSGGAKVEASKLKLPFVTGGAVDVSLKNGKLDANGRVDLELPGKNPASLEVKYANNRFSYSGRGRIETKSKYLKPIDAKLSVDGDLFRATGSTGIAFSGLDGTVSATYENQGGKEKVYGDGNIKIDKGRAKGSIDVKLHPNQTLTGSGKLSYEIKKDMVASAAITIDEKQKITFDGELSFPDITLFPRFPKDETPKSLFSASGSIPIPGASIGPIGLKVELYGGLGYYYYVGPGVLTGIKATVKFSPFEPDPDFAFSMKAKASIPAGGGITGTVGANVVLDAFIGKVGGGLSVEARAGLKGKAELGGEIAYAKDRFSVDASAYIGGSIELGAALKAKVFAEAGVSVFKVSTEKVWTLKEAKFDTGLSLGVRMPLHYDSVEGFRMPKLSDIQPEPAEFKLDTQKMLGNLFGAASSEEKEK
;
A
#
# COMPACT_ATOMS: atom_id res chain seq x y z
N MET A 1 42.50 59.08 -24.81
CA MET A 1 42.60 58.28 -26.05
C MET A 1 41.24 57.60 -26.23
N SER A 2 40.18 58.34 -26.57
CA SER A 2 39.92 59.08 -27.83
C SER A 2 39.61 58.09 -28.98
N SER A 3 38.47 58.13 -29.68
CA SER A 3 37.43 59.18 -29.76
C SER A 3 36.02 58.64 -30.06
N SER A 4 35.02 59.40 -29.60
CA SER A 4 33.67 59.65 -30.17
C SER A 4 33.61 59.67 -31.72
N ALA A 5 32.49 59.45 -32.43
CA ALA A 5 31.15 58.87 -32.15
C ALA A 5 30.47 58.54 -33.55
N VAL A 6 29.18 58.74 -33.96
CA VAL A 6 27.95 59.40 -33.45
C VAL A 6 26.71 59.03 -34.33
N HIS A 7 25.46 58.99 -33.77
CA HIS A 7 24.13 58.98 -34.47
C HIS A 7 23.75 57.77 -35.39
N ALA A 8 22.48 57.44 -35.73
CA ALA A 8 21.13 57.82 -35.23
C ALA A 8 20.00 56.83 -35.68
N ALA A 9 18.80 57.03 -35.10
CA ALA A 9 17.44 56.72 -35.61
C ALA A 9 16.88 55.26 -35.68
N SER A 10 15.58 55.16 -35.36
CA SER A 10 14.73 53.94 -35.36
C SER A 10 13.92 53.78 -36.68
N PRO A 11 13.12 52.72 -36.86
CA PRO A 11 11.72 52.77 -36.37
C PRO A 11 11.20 51.46 -35.73
N LYS A 12 10.02 51.56 -35.08
CA LYS A 12 9.21 50.41 -34.64
C LYS A 12 8.20 50.01 -35.73
N VAL A 13 7.88 48.73 -35.81
CA VAL A 13 6.54 48.24 -36.20
C VAL A 13 6.11 47.25 -35.12
N ALA A 14 4.81 47.20 -34.80
CA ALA A 14 4.27 46.33 -33.76
C ALA A 14 3.11 45.51 -34.32
N GLU A 15 3.11 44.20 -34.07
CA GLU A 15 2.00 43.33 -34.47
C GLU A 15 1.59 42.36 -33.36
N ARG A 16 0.52 42.76 -32.66
CA ARG A 16 -0.60 41.93 -32.19
C ARG A 16 -0.28 40.64 -31.42
N GLU A 17 -0.30 40.74 -30.09
CA GLU A 17 -0.37 39.58 -29.19
C GLU A 17 -1.60 38.68 -29.47
N GLN A 18 -1.40 37.36 -29.35
CA GLN A 18 -2.46 36.39 -29.04
C GLN A 18 -2.00 35.52 -27.88
N ALA A 19 -2.85 35.38 -26.85
CA ALA A 19 -2.48 34.70 -25.61
C ALA A 19 -2.56 33.16 -25.75
N PRO A 20 -1.55 32.39 -25.29
CA PRO A 20 -1.66 30.95 -25.16
C PRO A 20 -2.68 30.60 -24.06
N ARG A 21 -3.55 29.63 -24.35
CA ARG A 21 -4.52 29.10 -23.36
C ARG A 21 -3.78 28.25 -22.31
N GLY A 22 -4.22 28.37 -21.05
CA GLY A 22 -3.51 27.82 -19.90
C GLY A 22 -3.33 26.29 -19.90
N GLU A 23 -2.17 25.85 -19.44
CA GLU A 23 -1.82 24.44 -19.30
C GLU A 23 -2.68 23.72 -18.24
N ARG A 24 -2.94 22.42 -18.48
CA ARG A 24 -3.68 21.58 -17.54
C ARG A 24 -2.73 20.83 -16.61
N ARG A 25 -3.09 20.84 -15.32
CA ARG A 25 -2.50 20.06 -14.23
C ARG A 25 -2.32 18.57 -14.59
N PRO A 26 -1.15 17.94 -14.34
CA PRO A 26 -0.95 16.51 -14.60
C PRO A 26 -1.77 15.62 -13.64
N PRO A 27 -2.13 14.39 -14.05
CA PRO A 27 -2.96 13.47 -13.27
C PRO A 27 -2.22 12.84 -12.07
N GLY A 28 -2.99 12.30 -11.12
CA GLY A 28 -2.47 11.53 -9.99
C GLY A 28 -2.13 10.08 -10.37
N LYS A 29 -1.42 9.36 -9.49
CA LYS A 29 -1.10 7.94 -9.68
C LYS A 29 -2.34 7.07 -9.44
N GLU A 30 -2.78 6.37 -10.47
CA GLU A 30 -3.68 5.21 -10.35
C GLU A 30 -2.93 3.95 -9.85
N PRO A 31 -3.63 2.93 -9.34
CA PRO A 31 -3.03 1.63 -9.07
C PRO A 31 -2.48 1.00 -10.35
N ALA A 32 -1.47 0.13 -10.22
CA ALA A 32 -0.90 -0.57 -11.37
C ALA A 32 -1.89 -1.62 -11.91
N VAL A 33 -2.63 -1.26 -12.95
CA VAL A 33 -3.49 -2.19 -13.70
C VAL A 33 -2.58 -3.22 -14.38
N ARG A 34 -2.79 -4.51 -14.08
CA ARG A 34 -2.13 -5.60 -14.82
C ARG A 34 -2.57 -5.51 -16.30
N PRO A 35 -1.65 -5.50 -17.29
CA PRO A 35 -2.08 -5.53 -18.68
C PRO A 35 -2.73 -6.88 -18.98
N LEU A 36 -3.68 -6.91 -19.90
CA LEU A 36 -4.31 -8.14 -20.37
C LEU A 36 -3.46 -8.73 -21.51
N LEU A 37 -3.26 -10.05 -21.51
CA LEU A 37 -2.62 -10.77 -22.63
C LEU A 37 -3.71 -11.46 -23.43
N GLN A 38 -3.99 -10.92 -24.62
CA GLN A 38 -4.92 -11.51 -25.58
C GLN A 38 -4.10 -12.12 -26.73
N ARG A 39 -4.46 -13.30 -27.23
CA ARG A 39 -3.61 -14.07 -28.15
C ARG A 39 -4.42 -14.84 -29.19
N ARG A 40 -3.89 -14.86 -30.41
CA ARG A 40 -4.36 -15.77 -31.47
C ARG A 40 -3.55 -17.06 -31.44
N CYS A 41 -4.19 -18.20 -31.18
CA CYS A 41 -3.51 -19.50 -31.09
C CYS A 41 -2.74 -19.89 -32.38
N ALA A 42 -1.59 -20.56 -32.24
CA ALA A 42 -0.71 -20.93 -33.35
C ALA A 42 -1.23 -22.05 -34.26
N CYS A 43 -2.37 -22.66 -33.93
CA CYS A 43 -3.01 -23.70 -34.73
C CYS A 43 -3.72 -23.12 -35.97
N GLY A 44 -3.20 -23.40 -37.16
CA GLY A 44 -3.82 -22.96 -38.43
C GLY A 44 -5.25 -23.46 -38.62
N SER A 45 -5.99 -22.77 -39.49
CA SER A 45 -7.45 -22.85 -39.71
C SER A 45 -7.99 -24.27 -40.01
N GLY A 46 -8.20 -25.08 -38.97
CA GLY A 46 -8.49 -26.51 -39.09
C GLY A 46 -9.40 -27.10 -38.00
N ALA A 47 -10.16 -26.28 -37.27
CA ALA A 47 -11.16 -26.72 -36.29
C ALA A 47 -12.43 -25.87 -36.38
N GLY A 48 -13.61 -26.50 -36.38
CA GLY A 48 -14.88 -25.83 -36.65
C GLY A 48 -15.45 -25.06 -35.44
N ALA A 49 -16.07 -23.90 -35.71
CA ALA A 49 -16.98 -23.12 -34.86
C ALA A 49 -16.51 -22.69 -33.44
N GLY A 50 -15.38 -23.16 -32.93
CA GLY A 50 -14.90 -22.90 -31.56
C GLY A 50 -13.54 -22.20 -31.42
N GLY A 51 -12.77 -22.08 -32.51
CA GLY A 51 -11.53 -21.27 -32.56
C GLY A 51 -10.28 -21.84 -31.86
N GLU A 52 -10.37 -22.97 -31.16
CA GLU A 52 -9.24 -23.58 -30.44
C GLU A 52 -8.99 -25.03 -30.91
N CYS A 53 -7.73 -25.45 -30.94
CA CYS A 53 -7.36 -26.84 -31.23
C CYS A 53 -7.44 -27.73 -29.98
N GLU A 54 -7.63 -29.04 -30.16
CA GLU A 54 -7.81 -29.97 -29.03
C GLU A 54 -6.57 -30.04 -28.11
N SER A 55 -5.36 -29.98 -28.68
CA SER A 55 -4.11 -29.87 -27.91
C SER A 55 -3.89 -28.48 -27.29
N CYS A 56 -4.52 -27.44 -27.82
CA CYS A 56 -4.54 -26.08 -27.26
C CYS A 56 -5.39 -26.07 -25.99
N ALA A 57 -6.61 -26.61 -26.07
CA ALA A 57 -7.54 -26.75 -24.95
C ALA A 57 -6.96 -27.67 -23.85
N ALA A 58 -6.33 -28.79 -24.22
CA ALA A 58 -5.72 -29.71 -23.27
C ALA A 58 -4.58 -29.07 -22.44
N LYS A 59 -3.76 -28.20 -23.04
CA LYS A 59 -2.69 -27.47 -22.35
C LYS A 59 -3.21 -26.45 -21.32
N ALA A 60 -4.39 -25.86 -21.55
CA ALA A 60 -4.93 -24.78 -20.70
C ALA A 60 -5.19 -25.19 -19.23
N LEU A 61 -5.27 -26.49 -18.93
CA LEU A 61 -5.46 -27.02 -17.58
C LEU A 61 -4.15 -27.21 -16.78
N LEU A 62 -2.97 -27.12 -17.41
CA LEU A 62 -1.69 -27.47 -16.78
C LEU A 62 -1.01 -26.34 -15.97
N GLN A 63 -1.56 -25.12 -15.95
CA GLN A 63 -1.05 -24.03 -15.09
C GLN A 63 -1.62 -24.03 -13.65
N ARG A 64 -2.28 -25.11 -13.21
CA ARG A 64 -2.80 -25.24 -11.84
C ARG A 64 -2.51 -26.60 -11.18
N TYR A 65 -1.23 -26.91 -10.93
CA TYR A 65 -0.85 -27.80 -9.81
C TYR A 65 0.59 -27.59 -9.32
N SER A 66 0.75 -27.14 -8.07
CA SER A 66 2.03 -27.17 -7.34
C SER A 66 1.80 -27.12 -5.82
N SER A 67 1.22 -28.20 -5.29
CA SER A 67 1.12 -28.51 -3.86
C SER A 67 1.33 -30.03 -3.72
N SER A 68 2.27 -30.51 -2.91
CA SER A 68 2.51 -30.21 -1.49
C SER A 68 4.01 -30.30 -1.13
N GLY A 69 4.49 -29.73 -0.01
CA GLY A 69 3.77 -28.98 1.03
C GLY A 69 4.69 -28.32 2.08
N SER A 70 4.09 -27.89 3.20
CA SER A 70 4.66 -27.04 4.27
C SER A 70 4.85 -25.55 3.93
N PRO A 71 4.72 -24.60 4.90
CA PRO A 71 4.05 -23.33 4.61
C PRO A 71 4.80 -22.02 4.94
N ALA A 72 4.51 -21.01 4.11
CA ALA A 72 4.37 -19.59 4.43
C ALA A 72 5.57 -18.78 4.98
N SER A 73 6.27 -18.11 4.05
CA SER A 73 6.19 -16.63 4.01
C SER A 73 5.93 -16.18 2.56
N SER A 74 5.45 -14.95 2.34
CA SER A 74 4.67 -14.57 1.15
C SER A 74 5.48 -13.90 0.02
N GLN A 75 4.79 -13.70 -1.12
CA GLN A 75 5.23 -13.05 -2.38
C GLN A 75 5.77 -13.98 -3.49
N ASN A 76 4.89 -14.80 -4.05
CA ASN A 76 5.00 -15.32 -5.42
C ASN A 76 3.63 -15.13 -6.11
N GLU A 77 3.45 -14.02 -6.81
CA GLU A 77 2.28 -13.82 -7.67
C GLU A 77 2.49 -14.49 -9.03
N ALA A 78 1.43 -15.01 -9.64
CA ALA A 78 1.52 -15.58 -10.99
C ALA A 78 1.94 -14.50 -11.99
N ALA A 79 3.02 -14.79 -12.73
CA ALA A 79 3.66 -13.93 -13.73
C ALA A 79 3.73 -14.67 -15.08
N TRP A 80 3.77 -13.90 -16.16
CA TRP A 80 3.97 -14.42 -17.51
C TRP A 80 5.36 -15.08 -17.69
N PRO A 81 5.56 -15.92 -18.73
CA PRO A 81 6.88 -16.39 -19.12
C PRO A 81 7.89 -15.24 -19.25
N GLY A 82 9.13 -15.48 -18.85
CA GLY A 82 10.19 -14.46 -18.85
C GLY A 82 10.45 -13.85 -20.24
N SER A 83 10.25 -14.63 -21.29
CA SER A 83 10.31 -14.22 -22.70
C SER A 83 9.29 -13.15 -23.08
N VAL A 84 8.08 -13.18 -22.51
CA VAL A 84 7.05 -12.14 -22.70
C VAL A 84 7.53 -10.82 -22.09
N SER A 85 8.08 -10.89 -20.87
CA SER A 85 8.61 -9.71 -20.18
C SER A 85 9.85 -9.12 -20.86
N ASP A 86 10.77 -9.98 -21.32
CA ASP A 86 11.95 -9.55 -22.08
C ASP A 86 11.55 -8.89 -23.41
N THR A 87 10.70 -9.54 -24.20
CA THR A 87 10.22 -9.03 -25.49
C THR A 87 9.54 -7.68 -25.34
N LEU A 88 8.64 -7.52 -24.37
CA LEU A 88 7.97 -6.25 -24.11
C LEU A 88 8.91 -5.14 -23.59
N SER A 89 10.06 -5.50 -23.03
CA SER A 89 11.11 -4.54 -22.62
C SER A 89 11.98 -4.04 -23.78
N ARG A 90 11.94 -4.73 -24.93
CA ARG A 90 12.67 -4.34 -26.15
C ARG A 90 11.96 -3.22 -26.91
N ALA A 91 12.70 -2.52 -27.76
CA ALA A 91 12.17 -1.45 -28.59
C ALA A 91 11.45 -2.00 -29.83
N GLY A 92 10.19 -2.39 -29.68
CA GLY A 92 9.31 -2.71 -30.82
C GLY A 92 9.16 -1.52 -31.78
N ARG A 93 9.03 -1.79 -33.07
CA ARG A 93 8.91 -0.74 -34.11
C ARG A 93 7.51 -0.13 -34.13
N PRO A 94 7.34 1.16 -34.48
CA PRO A 94 6.01 1.67 -34.84
C PRO A 94 5.48 0.93 -36.08
N LEU A 95 4.15 0.94 -36.28
CA LEU A 95 3.57 0.61 -37.58
C LEU A 95 4.10 1.58 -38.64
N ASP A 96 4.41 1.06 -39.83
CA ASP A 96 4.76 1.87 -40.99
C ASP A 96 3.58 2.76 -41.42
N ALA A 97 3.89 3.90 -42.05
CA ALA A 97 2.90 4.95 -42.31
C ALA A 97 1.72 4.48 -43.17
N ASP A 98 2.00 3.65 -44.18
CA ASP A 98 1.00 3.15 -45.12
C ASP A 98 0.08 2.11 -44.45
N THR A 99 0.63 1.13 -43.74
CA THR A 99 -0.15 0.15 -42.97
C THR A 99 -0.96 0.83 -41.88
N ARG A 100 -0.37 1.82 -41.17
CA ARG A 100 -1.09 2.58 -40.15
C ARG A 100 -2.26 3.35 -40.75
N SER A 101 -2.04 4.12 -41.81
CA SER A 101 -3.10 4.88 -42.50
C SER A 101 -4.17 3.95 -43.13
N PHE A 102 -3.78 2.78 -43.62
CA PHE A 102 -4.70 1.76 -44.14
C PHE A 102 -5.64 1.23 -43.05
N MET A 103 -5.14 1.03 -41.82
CA MET A 103 -5.93 0.54 -40.69
C MET A 103 -6.75 1.67 -40.03
N GLU A 104 -6.15 2.84 -39.75
CA GLU A 104 -6.83 3.99 -39.14
C GLU A 104 -8.08 4.40 -39.96
N SER A 105 -7.96 4.42 -41.30
CA SER A 105 -9.09 4.71 -42.21
C SER A 105 -10.22 3.67 -42.22
N ARG A 106 -9.98 2.45 -41.71
CA ARG A 106 -10.96 1.34 -41.65
C ARG A 106 -11.53 1.09 -40.27
N PHE A 107 -10.76 1.38 -39.22
CA PHE A 107 -11.25 1.39 -37.84
C PHE A 107 -12.11 2.62 -37.51
N GLY A 108 -11.98 3.70 -38.29
CA GLY A 108 -12.89 4.84 -38.29
C GLY A 108 -12.34 6.10 -37.59
N PRO A 109 -13.00 7.26 -37.78
CA PRO A 109 -12.51 8.55 -37.31
C PRO A 109 -12.46 8.61 -35.77
N GLY A 110 -11.24 8.55 -35.23
CA GLY A 110 -10.97 8.52 -33.79
C GLY A 110 -10.03 7.40 -33.33
N SER A 111 -9.71 6.44 -34.21
CA SER A 111 -8.68 5.43 -33.96
C SER A 111 -7.29 5.98 -34.28
N ASP A 112 -6.42 6.03 -33.27
CA ASP A 112 -5.01 6.43 -33.37
C ASP A 112 -4.12 5.24 -33.00
N PHE A 113 -3.35 4.76 -33.98
CA PHE A 113 -2.41 3.65 -33.82
C PHE A 113 -0.95 4.11 -33.81
N SER A 114 -0.67 5.42 -33.71
CA SER A 114 0.70 5.97 -33.60
C SER A 114 1.44 5.50 -32.35
N ALA A 115 0.71 5.12 -31.30
CA ALA A 115 1.24 4.53 -30.08
C ALA A 115 1.57 3.02 -30.19
N VAL A 116 1.08 2.32 -31.22
CA VAL A 116 1.24 0.85 -31.36
C VAL A 116 2.69 0.46 -31.67
N ARG A 117 3.17 -0.61 -31.05
CA ARG A 117 4.53 -1.14 -31.22
C ARG A 117 4.51 -2.61 -31.62
N VAL A 118 4.98 -2.91 -32.82
CA VAL A 118 5.11 -4.25 -33.38
C VAL A 118 6.47 -4.85 -32.99
N HIS A 119 6.47 -6.11 -32.58
CA HIS A 119 7.66 -6.93 -32.40
C HIS A 119 7.54 -8.19 -33.28
N ASP A 120 8.54 -8.43 -34.13
CA ASP A 120 8.61 -9.54 -35.09
C ASP A 120 10.04 -10.10 -35.24
N ASP A 121 10.93 -9.81 -34.28
CA ASP A 121 12.30 -10.36 -34.26
C ASP A 121 12.32 -11.83 -33.78
N SER A 122 13.51 -12.44 -33.73
CA SER A 122 13.65 -13.83 -33.29
C SER A 122 13.29 -14.06 -31.81
N ALA A 123 13.23 -13.02 -30.99
CA ALA A 123 12.76 -13.10 -29.61
C ALA A 123 11.23 -12.96 -29.52
N ALA A 124 10.62 -12.09 -30.32
CA ALA A 124 9.17 -12.07 -30.53
C ALA A 124 8.66 -13.44 -31.00
N ALA A 125 9.34 -14.02 -32.00
CA ALA A 125 9.06 -15.36 -32.51
C ALA A 125 9.31 -16.49 -31.49
N ALA A 126 10.16 -16.29 -30.48
CA ALA A 126 10.31 -17.21 -29.35
C ALA A 126 9.18 -17.02 -28.33
N SER A 127 8.93 -15.77 -27.91
CA SER A 127 7.89 -15.40 -26.95
C SER A 127 6.49 -15.80 -27.40
N ALA A 128 6.17 -15.63 -28.69
CA ALA A 128 4.90 -16.08 -29.27
C ALA A 128 4.73 -17.61 -29.18
N ARG A 129 5.81 -18.39 -29.41
CA ARG A 129 5.79 -19.85 -29.22
C ARG A 129 5.65 -20.25 -27.75
N ASP A 130 6.31 -19.55 -26.83
CA ASP A 130 6.20 -19.79 -25.38
C ASP A 130 4.78 -19.54 -24.83
N VAL A 131 3.93 -18.79 -25.55
CA VAL A 131 2.50 -18.62 -25.26
C VAL A 131 1.58 -19.29 -26.29
N ASP A 132 2.07 -20.28 -27.06
CA ASP A 132 1.31 -21.07 -28.05
C ASP A 132 0.53 -20.22 -29.10
N ALA A 133 1.08 -19.06 -29.50
CA ALA A 133 0.39 -18.05 -30.31
C ALA A 133 1.04 -17.76 -31.68
N GLN A 134 0.21 -17.39 -32.66
CA GLN A 134 0.61 -16.81 -33.94
C GLN A 134 0.88 -15.30 -33.81
N ALA A 135 0.09 -14.60 -32.99
CA ALA A 135 0.34 -13.26 -32.52
C ALA A 135 -0.33 -13.04 -31.14
N TYR A 136 0.11 -12.04 -30.38
CA TYR A 136 -0.55 -11.62 -29.14
C TYR A 136 -0.39 -10.12 -28.88
N THR A 137 -1.37 -9.56 -28.16
CA THR A 137 -1.47 -8.14 -27.82
C THR A 137 -1.43 -7.90 -26.32
N VAL A 138 -0.60 -6.94 -25.90
CA VAL A 138 -0.44 -6.44 -24.54
C VAL A 138 -0.41 -4.91 -24.55
N GLY A 139 -1.53 -4.29 -24.16
CA GLY A 139 -1.71 -2.84 -24.17
C GLY A 139 -1.61 -2.26 -25.59
N GLN A 140 -0.49 -1.58 -25.88
CA GLN A 140 -0.18 -1.03 -27.20
C GLN A 140 0.92 -1.84 -27.93
N HIS A 141 1.38 -2.96 -27.38
CA HIS A 141 2.39 -3.83 -28.00
C HIS A 141 1.70 -5.02 -28.66
N ILE A 142 2.09 -5.32 -29.90
CA ILE A 142 1.67 -6.51 -30.64
C ILE A 142 2.93 -7.32 -30.97
N VAL A 143 2.93 -8.61 -30.63
CA VAL A 143 4.06 -9.53 -30.80
C VAL A 143 3.66 -10.62 -31.78
N PHE A 144 4.44 -10.82 -32.84
CA PHE A 144 4.17 -11.79 -33.90
C PHE A 144 5.10 -13.01 -33.81
N GLY A 145 4.56 -14.17 -34.17
CA GLY A 145 5.34 -15.38 -34.43
C GLY A 145 6.18 -15.28 -35.71
N ASP A 146 7.05 -16.27 -35.92
CA ASP A 146 7.96 -16.31 -37.08
C ASP A 146 7.19 -16.20 -38.41
N GLY A 147 7.59 -15.26 -39.26
CA GLY A 147 6.94 -14.97 -40.54
C GLY A 147 5.48 -14.46 -40.47
N ALA A 148 4.90 -14.20 -39.29
CA ALA A 148 3.47 -13.89 -39.16
C ALA A 148 3.11 -12.41 -39.44
N TYR A 149 4.04 -11.46 -39.25
CA TYR A 149 3.80 -10.06 -39.63
C TYR A 149 3.89 -9.87 -41.14
N GLN A 150 2.74 -9.86 -41.82
CA GLN A 150 2.65 -9.69 -43.27
C GLN A 150 1.60 -8.62 -43.66
N PRO A 151 1.85 -7.32 -43.43
CA PRO A 151 0.88 -6.24 -43.70
C PRO A 151 0.51 -6.10 -45.19
N HIS A 152 1.26 -6.75 -46.08
CA HIS A 152 1.01 -6.75 -47.52
C HIS A 152 0.25 -8.01 -48.01
N SER A 153 0.12 -9.07 -47.21
CA SER A 153 -0.74 -10.22 -47.52
C SER A 153 -2.14 -10.07 -46.91
N GLU A 154 -3.15 -10.73 -47.48
CA GLU A 154 -4.52 -10.69 -46.95
C GLU A 154 -4.65 -11.37 -45.57
N PRO A 155 -4.09 -12.59 -45.33
CA PRO A 155 -4.12 -13.21 -44.01
C PRO A 155 -3.35 -12.39 -42.96
N GLY A 156 -2.21 -11.79 -43.33
CA GLY A 156 -1.42 -10.97 -42.41
C GLY A 156 -2.08 -9.64 -42.06
N ARG A 157 -2.84 -9.02 -42.98
CA ARG A 157 -3.69 -7.87 -42.66
C ARG A 157 -4.87 -8.24 -41.77
N HIS A 158 -5.50 -9.40 -41.98
CA HIS A 158 -6.59 -9.86 -41.11
C HIS A 158 -6.09 -10.09 -39.68
N LEU A 159 -4.97 -10.82 -39.52
CA LEU A 159 -4.31 -11.02 -38.23
C LEU A 159 -3.90 -9.68 -37.57
N LEU A 160 -3.30 -8.75 -38.31
CA LEU A 160 -2.97 -7.43 -37.78
C LEU A 160 -4.22 -6.63 -37.37
N ALA A 161 -5.35 -6.76 -38.07
CA ALA A 161 -6.61 -6.13 -37.70
C ALA A 161 -7.24 -6.77 -36.45
N HIS A 162 -7.07 -8.09 -36.23
CA HIS A 162 -7.50 -8.78 -35.00
C HIS A 162 -6.75 -8.24 -33.78
N GLU A 163 -5.42 -8.21 -33.86
CA GLU A 163 -4.55 -7.70 -32.79
C GLU A 163 -4.76 -6.18 -32.54
N LEU A 164 -4.98 -5.38 -33.60
CA LEU A 164 -5.34 -3.97 -33.44
C LEU A 164 -6.68 -3.78 -32.72
N ALA A 165 -7.67 -4.66 -32.95
CA ALA A 165 -8.92 -4.61 -32.20
C ALA A 165 -8.71 -4.85 -30.69
N HIS A 166 -7.78 -5.74 -30.31
CA HIS A 166 -7.38 -5.90 -28.91
C HIS A 166 -6.75 -4.62 -28.32
N THR A 167 -5.92 -3.87 -29.07
CA THR A 167 -5.39 -2.58 -28.58
C THR A 167 -6.52 -1.58 -28.25
N VAL A 168 -7.59 -1.54 -29.06
CA VAL A 168 -8.77 -0.69 -28.82
C VAL A 168 -9.59 -1.19 -27.62
N GLN A 169 -9.82 -2.51 -27.52
CA GLN A 169 -10.50 -3.13 -26.37
C GLN A 169 -9.77 -2.83 -25.05
N GLN A 170 -8.45 -3.01 -25.00
CA GLN A 170 -7.67 -2.74 -23.79
C GLN A 170 -7.65 -1.25 -23.43
N GLN A 171 -7.57 -0.34 -24.41
CA GLN A 171 -7.77 1.10 -24.14
C GLN A 171 -9.15 1.40 -23.53
N GLY A 172 -10.21 0.73 -23.99
CA GLY A 172 -11.57 0.86 -23.42
C GLY A 172 -11.68 0.34 -21.98
N LEU A 173 -11.07 -0.81 -21.70
CA LEU A 173 -11.04 -1.43 -20.36
C LEU A 173 -10.25 -0.57 -19.36
N GLN A 174 -9.08 -0.03 -19.77
CA GLN A 174 -8.27 0.90 -18.97
C GLN A 174 -9.06 2.18 -18.62
N ARG A 175 -9.75 2.79 -19.60
CA ARG A 175 -10.65 3.95 -19.37
C ARG A 175 -11.85 3.63 -18.46
N SER A 176 -12.16 2.35 -18.26
CA SER A 176 -13.27 1.87 -17.42
C SER A 176 -12.83 1.40 -16.03
N GLY A 177 -11.52 1.38 -15.73
CA GLY A 177 -10.97 0.97 -14.43
C GLY A 177 -11.06 -0.53 -14.11
N ILE A 178 -11.51 -1.37 -15.05
CA ILE A 178 -11.75 -2.81 -14.83
C ILE A 178 -10.40 -3.53 -14.81
N SER A 179 -9.88 -3.77 -13.61
CA SER A 179 -8.48 -4.21 -13.40
C SER A 179 -8.29 -5.72 -13.22
N ASN A 180 -9.37 -6.51 -13.24
CA ASN A 180 -9.35 -7.96 -13.07
C ASN A 180 -10.38 -8.62 -13.99
N LEU A 181 -10.01 -8.84 -15.26
CA LEU A 181 -10.59 -9.91 -16.07
C LEU A 181 -9.78 -11.19 -15.79
N ALA A 182 -10.46 -12.30 -15.55
CA ALA A 182 -9.79 -13.59 -15.37
C ALA A 182 -9.46 -14.19 -16.74
N ASP A 183 -8.19 -14.55 -16.95
CA ASP A 183 -7.77 -15.27 -18.16
C ASP A 183 -8.64 -16.52 -18.38
N HIS A 184 -9.14 -16.67 -19.60
CA HIS A 184 -10.07 -17.73 -20.04
C HIS A 184 -11.49 -17.71 -19.43
N GLY A 185 -11.94 -16.56 -18.89
CA GLY A 185 -13.36 -16.35 -18.54
C GLY A 185 -14.31 -16.22 -19.75
N PRO A 186 -15.64 -16.22 -19.56
CA PRO A 186 -16.61 -16.04 -20.65
C PRO A 186 -16.44 -14.68 -21.37
N ASP A 187 -15.97 -13.66 -20.65
CA ASP A 187 -15.66 -12.33 -21.21
C ASP A 187 -14.44 -12.36 -22.13
N TYR A 188 -13.45 -13.24 -21.90
CA TYR A 188 -12.31 -13.45 -22.82
C TYR A 188 -12.83 -13.93 -24.19
N ARG A 189 -13.69 -14.95 -24.21
CA ARG A 189 -14.30 -15.47 -25.44
C ARG A 189 -15.13 -14.40 -26.16
N ARG A 190 -15.81 -13.52 -25.42
CA ARG A 190 -16.53 -12.37 -26.00
C ARG A 190 -15.57 -11.38 -26.68
N LEU A 191 -14.48 -11.02 -26.02
CA LEU A 191 -13.48 -10.09 -26.56
C LEU A 191 -12.80 -10.65 -27.83
N GLU A 192 -12.46 -11.94 -27.86
CA GLU A 192 -11.92 -12.60 -29.06
C GLU A 192 -12.93 -12.58 -30.23
N MET A 193 -14.20 -12.94 -29.99
CA MET A 193 -15.24 -12.87 -31.03
C MET A 193 -15.50 -11.43 -31.53
N GLU A 194 -15.36 -10.43 -30.67
CA GLU A 194 -15.48 -9.01 -31.04
C GLU A 194 -14.26 -8.52 -31.82
N ALA A 195 -13.06 -9.04 -31.55
CA ALA A 195 -11.85 -8.78 -32.33
C ALA A 195 -11.93 -9.42 -33.73
N ASP A 196 -12.35 -10.68 -33.82
CA ASP A 196 -12.60 -11.38 -35.10
C ASP A 196 -13.59 -10.59 -35.97
N GLN A 197 -14.74 -10.21 -35.41
CA GLN A 197 -15.77 -9.44 -36.13
C GLN A 197 -15.30 -8.02 -36.53
N THR A 198 -14.33 -7.46 -35.81
CA THR A 198 -13.73 -6.17 -36.14
C THR A 198 -12.72 -6.32 -37.28
N ALA A 199 -11.84 -7.33 -37.22
CA ALA A 199 -10.93 -7.68 -38.31
C ALA A 199 -11.67 -7.95 -39.62
N ASP A 200 -12.75 -8.75 -39.54
CA ASP A 200 -13.63 -9.07 -40.66
C ASP A 200 -14.30 -7.84 -41.31
N ARG A 201 -14.60 -6.81 -40.52
CA ARG A 201 -15.24 -5.57 -40.99
C ARG A 201 -14.22 -4.61 -41.61
N VAL A 202 -13.05 -4.48 -40.96
CA VAL A 202 -11.89 -3.74 -41.44
C VAL A 202 -11.44 -4.29 -42.80
N MET A 203 -11.26 -5.60 -42.92
CA MET A 203 -10.85 -6.25 -44.17
C MET A 203 -11.89 -6.12 -45.28
N ARG A 204 -13.19 -6.10 -44.94
CA ARG A 204 -14.29 -5.82 -45.88
C ARG A 204 -14.47 -4.32 -46.22
N GLY A 205 -13.68 -3.42 -45.63
CA GLY A 205 -13.67 -1.99 -45.96
C GLY A 205 -14.93 -1.22 -45.55
N GLY A 206 -15.75 -1.76 -44.64
CA GLY A 206 -16.97 -1.10 -44.17
C GLY A 206 -16.68 -0.06 -43.10
N LEU A 207 -17.11 1.19 -43.32
CA LEU A 207 -16.99 2.28 -42.34
C LEU A 207 -17.72 1.94 -41.03
N THR A 208 -17.02 2.11 -39.91
CA THR A 208 -17.46 1.78 -38.55
C THR A 208 -18.29 2.91 -37.90
N GLU A 209 -19.45 3.24 -38.49
CA GLU A 209 -20.43 4.04 -37.76
C GLU A 209 -20.95 3.25 -36.54
N GLY A 210 -20.53 3.66 -35.32
CA GLY A 210 -21.24 3.31 -34.08
C GLY A 210 -20.63 2.26 -33.14
N LEU A 211 -19.30 2.15 -32.99
CA LEU A 211 -18.71 1.44 -31.83
C LEU A 211 -18.77 2.29 -30.54
N ASN A 212 -19.98 2.56 -30.06
CA ASN A 212 -20.22 3.38 -28.86
C ASN A 212 -20.11 2.56 -27.56
N LEU A 213 -18.92 1.99 -27.32
CA LEU A 213 -18.60 1.01 -26.26
C LEU A 213 -18.67 1.53 -24.80
N GLY A 214 -19.31 2.68 -24.56
CA GLY A 214 -19.44 3.31 -23.23
C GLY A 214 -20.81 3.16 -22.55
N GLN A 215 -21.84 2.62 -23.21
CA GLN A 215 -23.23 2.64 -22.71
C GLN A 215 -23.86 1.25 -22.49
N GLY A 216 -23.25 0.45 -21.62
CA GLY A 216 -23.76 -0.89 -21.25
C GLY A 216 -24.23 -1.08 -19.80
N LEU A 217 -23.86 -0.20 -18.86
CA LEU A 217 -23.97 -0.46 -17.40
C LEU A 217 -24.65 0.68 -16.61
N SER A 218 -25.80 1.19 -17.08
CA SER A 218 -26.54 2.26 -16.37
C SER A 218 -28.07 2.19 -16.48
N ARG A 219 -28.67 1.31 -15.65
CA ARG A 219 -30.07 1.23 -15.14
C ARG A 219 -30.17 -0.14 -14.43
N SER A 220 -30.36 -0.27 -13.12
CA SER A 220 -31.36 0.39 -12.24
C SER A 220 -30.88 0.54 -10.78
N GLY A 221 -31.56 1.38 -9.98
CA GLY A 221 -31.21 1.67 -8.57
C GLY A 221 -31.68 0.62 -7.52
N PRO A 222 -31.53 0.90 -6.21
CA PRO A 222 -32.35 1.94 -5.56
C PRO A 222 -31.57 2.98 -4.69
N ARG A 223 -32.27 3.69 -3.79
CA ARG A 223 -31.89 5.00 -3.18
C ARG A 223 -31.90 4.99 -1.63
N LEU A 224 -31.21 5.95 -0.99
CA LEU A 224 -31.45 6.64 0.32
C LEU A 224 -30.17 7.46 0.68
N SER A 225 -30.09 8.48 1.55
CA SER A 225 -30.88 9.72 1.79
C SER A 225 -29.98 10.71 2.61
N ARG A 226 -30.37 11.97 2.89
CA ARG A 226 -29.51 13.01 3.55
C ARG A 226 -30.14 13.67 4.80
N LYS A 227 -29.31 14.18 5.75
CA LYS A 227 -29.45 15.52 6.40
C LYS A 227 -28.21 16.00 7.24
N PRO A 228 -28.02 17.32 7.51
CA PRO A 228 -26.84 17.92 8.22
C PRO A 228 -27.17 18.83 9.46
N SER A 229 -26.17 19.40 10.19
CA SER A 229 -26.24 20.70 10.97
C SER A 229 -24.88 21.23 11.58
N ALA A 230 -24.88 22.36 12.34
CA ALA A 230 -23.72 23.15 12.89
C ALA A 230 -23.84 23.72 14.39
N THR A 231 -23.06 24.77 14.85
CA THR A 231 -22.72 25.21 16.29
C THR A 231 -22.51 26.79 16.46
N PRO A 232 -22.03 27.53 17.56
CA PRO A 232 -21.49 27.30 18.98
C PRO A 232 -21.88 28.36 20.14
N ALA A 233 -21.02 28.61 21.19
CA ALA A 233 -20.93 29.73 22.26
C ALA A 233 -21.60 29.54 23.69
N ALA A 234 -21.43 30.28 24.85
CA ALA A 234 -20.72 31.52 25.37
C ALA A 234 -20.49 31.58 26.97
N LYS A 235 -20.06 32.71 27.63
CA LYS A 235 -19.80 33.01 29.13
C LYS A 235 -19.64 34.57 29.42
N PRO A 236 -19.24 35.25 30.58
CA PRO A 236 -19.05 35.03 32.07
C PRO A 236 -19.38 36.23 33.10
N ALA A 237 -18.90 36.19 34.39
CA ALA A 237 -18.53 37.27 35.40
C ALA A 237 -19.56 38.04 36.34
N GLU A 238 -19.26 38.82 37.43
CA GLU A 238 -18.42 38.67 38.71
C GLU A 238 -18.53 39.90 39.75
N ALA A 239 -17.96 39.83 41.00
CA ALA A 239 -17.46 40.92 41.97
C ALA A 239 -18.24 41.51 43.24
N LYS A 240 -17.54 42.10 44.30
CA LYS A 240 -17.99 42.40 45.74
C LYS A 240 -17.06 43.32 46.68
N ASP A 241 -17.43 43.72 47.96
CA ASP A 241 -16.61 43.85 49.27
C ASP A 241 -17.11 44.78 50.51
N GLU A 242 -16.53 44.70 51.78
CA GLU A 242 -17.14 45.03 53.16
C GLU A 242 -16.39 45.91 54.33
N ASP A 243 -16.50 45.65 55.70
CA ASP A 243 -16.67 46.64 56.90
C ASP A 243 -15.84 46.51 58.29
N THR A 244 -16.04 47.31 59.43
CA THR A 244 -15.26 47.33 60.78
C THR A 244 -15.91 47.99 62.10
N GLY A 245 -15.34 47.96 63.38
CA GLY A 245 -15.93 48.51 64.69
C GLY A 245 -15.07 48.77 66.04
N LYS A 246 -15.64 49.15 67.26
CA LYS A 246 -14.92 49.53 68.59
C LYS A 246 -15.66 49.44 70.02
N ALA A 247 -15.21 50.09 71.17
CA ALA A 247 -15.44 49.74 72.67
C ALA A 247 -15.87 50.84 73.78
N LYS A 248 -15.85 50.61 75.16
CA LYS A 248 -16.73 51.27 76.23
C LYS A 248 -16.39 51.32 77.83
N PRO A 249 -17.08 52.13 78.73
CA PRO A 249 -16.98 52.29 80.26
C PRO A 249 -17.93 51.46 81.26
N PRO A 250 -18.08 51.75 82.60
CA PRO A 250 -18.54 50.80 83.67
C PRO A 250 -20.06 50.61 83.90
N SER A 251 -20.45 49.51 84.56
CA SER A 251 -21.84 49.02 84.69
C SER A 251 -22.05 47.96 85.81
N PHE A 252 -23.30 47.59 86.11
CA PHE A 252 -23.60 46.24 86.63
C PHE A 252 -23.35 45.18 85.52
N GLU A 253 -23.16 43.92 85.90
CA GLU A 253 -23.06 42.80 84.95
C GLU A 253 -23.72 41.53 85.53
N ALA A 254 -24.66 40.98 84.78
CA ALA A 254 -25.36 39.73 85.02
C ALA A 254 -25.08 38.78 83.85
N ASN A 255 -24.76 37.52 84.12
CA ASN A 255 -24.30 36.55 83.13
C ASN A 255 -25.10 35.24 83.20
N TYR A 256 -25.43 34.70 82.04
CA TYR A 256 -26.23 33.49 81.89
C TYR A 256 -25.65 32.59 80.80
N GLU A 257 -25.27 31.36 81.18
CA GLU A 257 -24.68 30.37 80.27
C GLU A 257 -25.53 29.11 80.20
N THR A 258 -25.63 28.51 79.01
CA THR A 258 -26.45 27.31 78.76
C THR A 258 -25.58 26.15 78.26
N THR A 259 -25.32 25.17 79.12
CA THR A 259 -24.59 23.95 78.72
C THR A 259 -25.36 23.10 77.71
N THR A 260 -26.69 23.16 77.72
CA THR A 260 -27.57 22.41 76.79
C THR A 260 -27.60 23.00 75.37
N TYR A 261 -27.21 24.26 75.18
CA TYR A 261 -27.32 24.97 73.90
C TYR A 261 -26.07 25.78 73.50
N ASN A 262 -25.02 25.75 74.33
CA ASN A 262 -23.76 26.51 74.20
C ASN A 262 -23.95 28.02 73.94
N ARG A 263 -25.07 28.61 74.36
CA ARG A 263 -25.26 30.08 74.34
C ARG A 263 -24.78 30.69 75.66
N LYS A 264 -23.97 31.75 75.56
CA LYS A 264 -23.60 32.66 76.65
C LYS A 264 -24.25 34.02 76.40
N PHE A 265 -24.79 34.64 77.44
CA PHE A 265 -25.49 35.91 77.36
C PHE A 265 -25.14 36.79 78.55
N SER A 266 -24.95 38.09 78.31
CA SER A 266 -24.66 39.10 79.34
C SER A 266 -25.68 40.23 79.33
N LEU A 267 -26.09 40.67 80.52
CA LEU A 267 -26.90 41.87 80.74
C LEU A 267 -26.05 42.86 81.56
N THR A 268 -25.72 43.99 80.96
CA THR A 268 -24.92 45.08 81.51
C THR A 268 -25.69 46.39 81.44
N GLY A 269 -25.68 47.17 82.52
CA GLY A 269 -26.37 48.45 82.58
C GLY A 269 -25.67 49.45 83.50
N THR A 270 -25.73 50.72 83.13
CA THR A 270 -25.08 51.82 83.88
C THR A 270 -26.01 52.43 84.94
N ALA A 271 -27.19 51.84 85.16
CA ALA A 271 -28.20 52.33 86.09
C ALA A 271 -27.87 51.92 87.54
N VAL A 272 -28.12 52.82 88.47
CA VAL A 272 -27.87 52.67 89.92
C VAL A 272 -29.19 53.01 90.66
N PRO A 273 -29.52 52.36 91.79
CA PRO A 273 -30.67 52.76 92.60
C PRO A 273 -30.44 54.11 93.30
N GLU A 274 -31.41 55.01 93.21
CA GLU A 274 -31.50 56.27 93.97
C GLU A 274 -32.57 56.14 95.07
N GLN A 275 -32.30 56.64 96.27
CA GLN A 275 -33.22 56.55 97.41
C GLN A 275 -34.54 57.31 97.14
N ALA A 276 -35.69 56.66 97.36
CA ALA A 276 -36.97 57.36 97.27
C ALA A 276 -37.17 58.26 98.49
N THR A 277 -37.52 59.53 98.24
CA THR A 277 -37.69 60.56 99.27
C THR A 277 -38.64 60.13 100.38
N GLY A 278 -38.14 60.08 101.62
CA GLY A 278 -38.94 59.81 102.83
C GLY A 278 -39.34 58.35 103.08
N THR A 279 -38.81 57.38 102.33
CA THR A 279 -39.29 55.97 102.37
C THR A 279 -38.19 54.94 102.62
N VAL A 280 -37.35 55.18 103.63
CA VAL A 280 -36.41 54.17 104.17
C VAL A 280 -36.54 54.05 105.68
N ASP A 281 -37.08 52.92 106.15
CA ASP A 281 -37.18 52.55 107.57
C ASP A 281 -36.87 51.06 107.82
N LYS A 282 -37.07 50.58 109.06
CA LYS A 282 -36.79 49.18 109.44
C LYS A 282 -37.74 48.16 108.80
N THR A 283 -38.84 48.60 108.20
CA THR A 283 -39.90 47.78 107.61
C THR A 283 -39.80 47.75 106.09
N GLU A 284 -39.47 48.87 105.45
CA GLU A 284 -39.30 48.98 104.00
C GLU A 284 -38.31 50.08 103.61
N ALA A 285 -37.54 49.81 102.56
CA ALA A 285 -36.65 50.76 101.92
C ALA A 285 -36.95 50.85 100.42
N ALA A 286 -37.54 51.96 100.00
CA ALA A 286 -37.95 52.20 98.61
C ALA A 286 -36.89 52.98 97.83
N TYR A 287 -36.63 52.53 96.61
CA TYR A 287 -35.66 53.10 95.69
C TYR A 287 -36.27 53.27 94.30
N LYS A 288 -35.82 54.31 93.60
CA LYS A 288 -36.04 54.49 92.17
C LYS A 288 -34.83 53.98 91.41
N VAL A 289 -35.05 53.45 90.22
CA VAL A 289 -33.99 53.14 89.25
C VAL A 289 -34.43 53.77 87.93
N ASP A 290 -33.59 54.60 87.30
CA ASP A 290 -33.95 55.33 86.07
C ASP A 290 -34.53 54.44 84.99
N THR A 291 -34.03 53.21 84.86
CA THR A 291 -34.35 52.32 83.74
C THR A 291 -34.10 50.87 84.11
N LEU A 292 -35.11 50.03 83.89
CA LEU A 292 -34.94 48.58 83.83
C LEU A 292 -34.28 48.21 82.49
N VAL A 293 -33.15 47.50 82.52
CA VAL A 293 -32.51 47.02 81.28
C VAL A 293 -33.11 45.67 80.91
N LEU A 294 -33.68 45.55 79.72
CA LEU A 294 -34.15 44.29 79.16
C LEU A 294 -33.02 43.62 78.35
N PRO A 295 -32.83 42.30 78.49
CA PRO A 295 -31.94 41.52 77.63
C PRO A 295 -32.55 41.43 76.22
N PRO A 296 -31.77 41.55 75.13
CA PRO A 296 -32.27 41.62 73.74
C PRO A 296 -33.15 40.42 73.35
N GLN A 297 -32.97 39.28 74.02
CA GLN A 297 -33.78 38.06 73.96
C GLN A 297 -35.28 38.31 74.23
N LYS A 298 -35.66 39.28 75.07
CA LYS A 298 -37.08 39.63 75.31
C LYS A 298 -37.78 40.21 74.08
N GLY A 299 -37.03 40.70 73.09
CA GLY A 299 -37.57 41.20 71.82
C GLY A 299 -38.33 42.54 71.92
N GLN A 300 -38.65 43.09 70.75
CA GLN A 300 -39.24 44.43 70.62
C GLN A 300 -40.61 44.54 71.31
N LYS A 301 -41.44 43.50 71.23
CA LYS A 301 -42.78 43.47 71.85
C LYS A 301 -42.72 43.73 73.36
N ALA A 302 -41.78 43.12 74.07
CA ALA A 302 -41.60 43.32 75.50
C ALA A 302 -41.13 44.74 75.86
N LEU A 303 -40.24 45.33 75.06
CA LEU A 303 -39.83 46.72 75.22
C LEU A 303 -41.01 47.68 75.06
N ASP A 304 -41.82 47.51 74.02
CA ASP A 304 -42.97 48.36 73.74
C ASP A 304 -44.08 48.19 74.79
N TYR A 305 -44.28 46.98 75.30
CA TYR A 305 -45.22 46.70 76.39
C TYR A 305 -44.77 47.36 77.70
N CYS A 306 -43.50 47.16 78.09
CA CYS A 306 -42.96 47.73 79.33
C CYS A 306 -42.93 49.27 79.27
N LYS A 307 -42.62 49.88 78.11
CA LYS A 307 -42.68 51.35 77.93
C LYS A 307 -44.10 51.90 78.16
N LYS A 308 -45.12 51.22 77.64
CA LYS A 308 -46.53 51.61 77.83
C LYS A 308 -47.02 51.44 79.27
N ASN A 309 -46.48 50.46 79.99
CA ASN A 309 -46.86 50.13 81.37
C ASN A 309 -45.79 50.53 82.40
N THR A 310 -44.98 51.56 82.12
CA THR A 310 -43.82 51.95 82.96
C THR A 310 -44.20 52.18 84.42
N SER A 311 -45.38 52.76 84.69
CA SER A 311 -45.90 52.99 86.04
C SER A 311 -46.22 51.72 86.85
N ALA A 312 -46.25 50.55 86.21
CA ALA A 312 -46.41 49.25 86.87
C ALA A 312 -45.07 48.53 87.14
N LEU A 313 -43.93 49.03 86.62
CA LEU A 313 -42.62 48.42 86.79
C LEU A 313 -42.12 48.59 88.23
N HIS A 314 -42.43 47.61 89.08
CA HIS A 314 -42.02 47.59 90.48
C HIS A 314 -41.68 46.17 90.96
N ALA A 315 -40.62 46.04 91.77
CA ALA A 315 -40.19 44.77 92.37
C ALA A 315 -40.07 44.93 93.89
N VAL A 316 -40.38 43.89 94.68
CA VAL A 316 -40.27 43.94 96.15
C VAL A 316 -39.63 42.67 96.69
N PHE A 317 -38.61 42.83 97.52
CA PHE A 317 -37.78 41.76 98.06
C PHE A 317 -37.92 41.68 99.59
N ASP A 318 -38.37 40.55 100.11
CA ASP A 318 -38.43 40.27 101.55
C ASP A 318 -37.05 39.79 102.06
N TRP A 319 -36.51 40.43 103.10
CA TRP A 319 -35.22 40.09 103.75
C TRP A 319 -35.41 39.47 105.14
N SER A 320 -36.38 38.55 105.27
CA SER A 320 -36.77 37.92 106.53
C SER A 320 -35.77 36.85 107.03
N GLY A 321 -34.57 37.27 107.44
CA GLY A 321 -33.63 36.48 108.26
C GLY A 321 -32.53 35.72 107.53
N GLY A 322 -32.52 35.68 106.20
CA GLY A 322 -31.47 35.03 105.40
C GLY A 322 -30.29 35.95 105.04
N PRO A 323 -29.13 35.39 104.65
CA PRO A 323 -28.01 36.15 104.05
C PRO A 323 -28.22 36.44 102.54
N VAL A 324 -29.23 35.83 101.92
CA VAL A 324 -29.60 35.97 100.50
C VAL A 324 -31.11 36.24 100.44
N PRO A 325 -31.62 37.12 99.56
CA PRO A 325 -33.05 37.39 99.44
C PRO A 325 -33.83 36.14 98.98
N THR A 326 -34.74 35.66 99.82
CA THR A 326 -35.56 34.48 99.56
C THR A 326 -36.94 34.88 99.05
N GLN A 327 -37.12 34.77 97.73
CA GLN A 327 -38.30 35.19 96.94
C GLN A 327 -38.39 36.73 96.69
N ASN A 328 -38.51 37.09 95.41
CA ASN A 328 -39.09 38.38 95.01
C ASN A 328 -40.63 38.23 95.10
N LYS A 329 -41.27 39.07 95.92
CA LYS A 329 -42.71 39.14 96.11
C LYS A 329 -43.20 40.57 95.86
N ALA A 330 -43.12 41.02 94.62
CA ALA A 330 -43.78 42.27 94.24
C ALA A 330 -45.29 42.24 94.56
N GLY A 331 -45.86 43.43 94.78
CA GLY A 331 -47.06 43.59 95.59
C GLY A 331 -48.31 42.96 94.96
N LYS A 332 -48.90 41.95 95.62
CA LYS A 332 -50.08 41.21 95.15
C LYS A 332 -49.91 40.56 93.76
N ASN A 333 -48.68 40.17 93.39
CA ASN A 333 -48.40 39.50 92.13
C ASN A 333 -49.33 38.32 91.86
N GLU A 334 -49.82 38.24 90.61
CA GLU A 334 -50.52 37.06 90.10
C GLU A 334 -49.63 35.83 90.20
N ALA A 335 -50.18 34.72 90.74
CA ALA A 335 -49.55 33.42 90.55
C ALA A 335 -49.57 33.07 89.06
N ARG A 336 -48.46 32.58 88.50
CA ARG A 336 -48.40 32.21 87.09
C ARG A 336 -49.45 31.14 86.78
N ASP A 337 -50.34 31.46 85.84
CA ASP A 337 -51.39 30.54 85.42
C ASP A 337 -50.82 29.25 84.80
N PRO A 338 -51.56 28.12 84.85
CA PRO A 338 -51.19 26.90 84.14
C PRO A 338 -50.98 27.19 82.65
N THR A 339 -49.95 26.60 82.04
CA THR A 339 -49.51 26.92 80.68
C THR A 339 -50.63 26.87 79.64
N GLU A 340 -51.59 25.94 79.77
CA GLU A 340 -52.75 25.86 78.88
C GLU A 340 -53.70 27.08 78.97
N LYS A 341 -53.87 27.67 80.16
CA LYS A 341 -54.69 28.88 80.35
C LYS A 341 -54.00 30.09 79.72
N LEU A 342 -52.68 30.23 79.93
CA LEU A 342 -51.85 31.25 79.27
C LEU A 342 -51.94 31.14 77.72
N GLN A 343 -51.94 29.92 77.18
CA GLN A 343 -52.11 29.68 75.73
C GLN A 343 -53.45 30.20 75.21
N ARG A 344 -54.55 29.93 75.92
CA ARG A 344 -55.89 30.40 75.53
C ARG A 344 -55.96 31.94 75.56
N SER A 345 -55.49 32.57 76.64
CA SER A 345 -55.49 34.03 76.76
C SER A 345 -54.61 34.73 75.72
N TRP A 346 -53.46 34.16 75.37
CA TRP A 346 -52.62 34.68 74.29
C TRP A 346 -53.32 34.56 72.92
N LEU A 347 -53.87 33.38 72.59
CA LEU A 347 -54.57 33.13 71.32
C LEU A 347 -55.78 34.06 71.10
N GLU A 348 -56.55 34.31 72.16
CA GLU A 348 -57.66 35.28 72.16
C GLU A 348 -57.16 36.71 71.84
N THR A 349 -56.04 37.11 72.42
CA THR A 349 -55.42 38.43 72.20
C THR A 349 -54.91 38.61 70.76
N VAL A 350 -54.42 37.55 70.12
CA VAL A 350 -54.04 37.57 68.69
C VAL A 350 -55.21 37.32 67.73
N GLY A 351 -56.46 37.45 68.20
CA GLY A 351 -57.66 37.50 67.36
C GLY A 351 -58.25 36.13 66.97
N HIS A 352 -57.75 35.02 67.52
CA HIS A 352 -58.25 33.68 67.21
C HIS A 352 -59.41 33.29 68.13
N LYS A 353 -60.54 32.88 67.54
CA LYS A 353 -61.71 32.43 68.32
C LYS A 353 -61.41 31.13 69.08
N LEU A 354 -61.65 31.14 70.39
CA LEU A 354 -61.51 29.98 71.29
C LEU A 354 -62.66 28.95 71.10
N ASP A 355 -62.90 28.52 69.86
CA ASP A 355 -63.84 27.46 69.51
C ASP A 355 -63.20 26.05 69.60
N LYS A 356 -64.01 24.99 69.45
CA LYS A 356 -63.54 23.59 69.51
C LYS A 356 -62.50 23.21 68.43
N LYS A 357 -62.24 24.07 67.44
CA LYS A 357 -61.24 23.92 66.38
C LYS A 357 -60.01 24.83 66.55
N ALA A 358 -59.94 25.67 67.59
CA ALA A 358 -58.76 26.49 67.87
C ALA A 358 -57.48 25.64 67.94
N HIS A 359 -57.55 24.48 68.61
CA HIS A 359 -56.45 23.52 68.73
C HIS A 359 -56.20 22.66 67.46
N ALA A 360 -57.03 22.80 66.43
CA ALA A 360 -56.82 22.20 65.10
C ALA A 360 -56.12 23.18 64.14
N ARG A 361 -56.58 24.44 64.08
CA ARG A 361 -55.88 25.55 63.40
C ARG A 361 -54.45 25.73 63.93
N TRP A 362 -54.26 25.48 65.22
CA TRP A 362 -52.96 25.37 65.88
C TRP A 362 -51.99 24.39 65.21
N ALA A 363 -52.48 23.23 64.78
CA ALA A 363 -51.68 22.19 64.13
C ALA A 363 -51.44 22.47 62.64
N GLU A 364 -52.37 23.15 61.95
CA GLU A 364 -52.27 23.51 60.53
C GLU A 364 -51.04 24.39 60.22
N VAL A 365 -50.55 25.17 61.20
CA VAL A 365 -49.31 25.97 61.11
C VAL A 365 -48.11 25.37 61.88
N GLY A 366 -48.19 24.09 62.26
CA GLY A 366 -47.06 23.32 62.81
C GLY A 366 -47.03 23.13 64.34
N GLY A 367 -48.13 23.39 65.06
CA GLY A 367 -48.19 23.19 66.51
C GLY A 367 -48.44 21.74 66.94
N GLU A 368 -47.52 21.15 67.71
CA GLU A 368 -47.78 19.91 68.47
C GLU A 368 -48.68 20.17 69.70
N LYS A 369 -49.00 19.10 70.46
CA LYS A 369 -49.66 19.17 71.79
C LYS A 369 -48.85 19.92 72.86
N GLN A 370 -47.59 20.26 72.57
CA GLN A 370 -46.76 21.17 73.36
C GLN A 370 -46.52 22.42 72.51
N PHE A 371 -46.50 23.59 73.17
CA PHE A 371 -46.42 24.90 72.52
C PHE A 371 -45.24 24.97 71.53
N PRO A 372 -45.44 25.59 70.35
CA PRO A 372 -45.15 24.93 69.09
C PRO A 372 -43.68 24.57 68.99
N LYS A 373 -43.36 23.28 68.88
CA LYS A 373 -42.01 22.87 68.49
C LYS A 373 -41.81 23.23 67.01
N PRO A 374 -40.84 24.09 66.66
CA PRO A 374 -40.49 24.27 65.26
C PRO A 374 -40.00 22.92 64.72
N PRO A 375 -40.30 22.56 63.45
CA PRO A 375 -39.86 21.28 62.87
C PRO A 375 -38.35 21.05 62.97
N ILE A 376 -37.58 22.15 63.02
CA ILE A 376 -36.15 22.19 63.31
C ILE A 376 -35.88 23.48 64.09
N GLY A 377 -35.42 23.38 65.34
CA GLY A 377 -35.07 24.54 66.18
C GLY A 377 -35.26 24.27 67.68
N PRO A 378 -35.01 25.27 68.55
CA PRO A 378 -35.38 25.20 69.96
C PRO A 378 -36.91 25.19 70.13
N SER A 379 -37.41 24.46 71.12
CA SER A 379 -38.85 24.45 71.45
C SER A 379 -39.34 25.84 71.88
N CYS A 380 -40.54 26.24 71.45
CA CYS A 380 -41.13 27.51 71.83
C CYS A 380 -41.89 27.43 73.17
N GLU A 381 -41.84 28.49 73.96
CA GLU A 381 -42.56 28.62 75.23
C GLU A 381 -43.33 29.95 75.29
N LEU A 382 -44.30 30.02 76.22
CA LEU A 382 -44.98 31.27 76.55
C LEU A 382 -44.28 31.97 77.71
N ASP A 383 -44.07 33.25 77.52
CA ASP A 383 -43.30 34.14 78.39
C ASP A 383 -44.09 35.43 78.67
N HIS A 384 -43.79 36.06 79.79
CA HIS A 384 -44.36 37.32 80.21
C HIS A 384 -43.48 38.48 79.70
N MET A 385 -44.06 39.38 78.91
CA MET A 385 -43.37 40.53 78.31
C MET A 385 -42.84 41.49 79.37
N GLN A 386 -43.73 41.93 80.26
CA GLN A 386 -43.38 42.42 81.58
C GLN A 386 -43.42 41.22 82.54
N GLU A 387 -42.26 40.83 83.07
CA GLU A 387 -42.13 39.76 84.04
C GLU A 387 -43.03 39.98 85.26
N LEU A 388 -43.59 38.90 85.83
CA LEU A 388 -44.36 38.98 87.08
C LEU A 388 -43.48 39.59 88.20
N GLN A 389 -42.19 39.28 88.18
CA GLN A 389 -41.12 39.82 89.04
C GLN A 389 -41.03 41.36 89.06
N VAL A 390 -41.61 42.06 88.07
CA VAL A 390 -41.69 43.53 87.98
C VAL A 390 -43.14 44.05 87.80
N GLY A 391 -44.14 43.34 88.34
CA GLY A 391 -45.54 43.77 88.34
C GLY A 391 -46.35 43.41 87.08
N GLY A 392 -45.89 42.45 86.28
CA GLY A 392 -46.67 41.90 85.16
C GLY A 392 -47.92 41.13 85.58
N THR A 393 -48.80 40.84 84.61
CA THR A 393 -50.05 40.07 84.78
C THR A 393 -50.08 38.84 83.85
N ASN A 394 -50.97 37.87 84.09
CA ASN A 394 -51.22 36.74 83.17
C ASN A 394 -52.12 37.10 81.98
N ALA A 395 -52.58 38.36 81.87
CA ALA A 395 -53.40 38.80 80.75
C ALA A 395 -52.71 38.53 79.41
N GLY A 396 -53.46 38.07 78.40
CA GLY A 396 -52.89 37.68 77.11
C GLY A 396 -52.13 38.80 76.37
N SER A 397 -52.48 40.05 76.67
CA SER A 397 -51.77 41.25 76.20
C SER A 397 -50.37 41.42 76.80
N ASN A 398 -50.03 40.73 77.89
CA ASN A 398 -48.69 40.64 78.47
C ASN A 398 -47.92 39.37 78.02
N LEU A 399 -48.48 38.52 77.16
CA LEU A 399 -47.86 37.24 76.80
C LEU A 399 -47.18 37.29 75.42
N GLN A 400 -46.03 36.62 75.32
CA GLN A 400 -45.29 36.45 74.07
C GLN A 400 -44.78 35.02 73.87
N VAL A 401 -44.45 34.70 72.62
CA VAL A 401 -43.90 33.41 72.18
C VAL A 401 -42.41 33.58 71.92
N ILE A 402 -41.58 32.77 72.57
CA ILE A 402 -40.12 32.92 72.61
C ILE A 402 -39.43 31.55 72.61
N ASP A 403 -38.19 31.49 72.12
CA ASP A 403 -37.38 30.27 72.13
C ASP A 403 -37.09 29.87 73.59
N LYS A 404 -37.23 28.60 73.98
CA LYS A 404 -37.02 28.10 75.37
C LYS A 404 -35.69 28.56 76.01
N VAL A 405 -34.64 28.62 75.21
CA VAL A 405 -33.31 29.06 75.65
C VAL A 405 -33.32 30.54 76.05
N ASP A 406 -34.03 31.34 75.26
CA ASP A 406 -34.10 32.79 75.36
C ASP A 406 -35.14 33.22 76.42
N ASN A 407 -36.20 32.41 76.63
CA ASN A 407 -37.10 32.45 77.78
C ASN A 407 -36.30 32.29 79.10
N ALA A 408 -35.66 31.14 79.25
CA ALA A 408 -34.95 30.77 80.48
C ALA A 408 -33.78 31.73 80.80
N SER A 409 -33.08 32.22 79.78
CA SER A 409 -32.02 33.22 79.96
C SER A 409 -32.54 34.62 80.25
N SER A 410 -33.61 35.08 79.58
CA SER A 410 -34.06 36.46 79.75
C SER A 410 -34.68 36.71 81.11
N GLY A 411 -35.57 35.82 81.57
CA GLY A 411 -36.11 35.89 82.93
C GLY A 411 -35.02 35.73 83.99
N GLY A 412 -34.02 34.87 83.73
CA GLY A 412 -32.85 34.69 84.58
C GLY A 412 -31.99 35.96 84.70
N LEU A 413 -31.66 36.61 83.57
CA LEU A 413 -30.88 37.85 83.53
C LEU A 413 -31.63 39.02 84.18
N ILE A 414 -32.94 39.14 83.95
CA ILE A 414 -33.77 40.15 84.62
C ILE A 414 -33.78 39.89 86.13
N GLN A 415 -33.97 38.64 86.58
CA GLN A 415 -33.93 38.30 88.00
C GLN A 415 -32.55 38.57 88.63
N GLN A 416 -31.45 38.32 87.93
CA GLN A 416 -30.09 38.65 88.38
C GLN A 416 -29.89 40.16 88.52
N GLN A 417 -30.26 40.97 87.52
CA GLN A 417 -30.23 42.44 87.58
C GLN A 417 -31.05 42.96 88.77
N LEU A 418 -32.32 42.53 88.90
CA LEU A 418 -33.19 42.99 89.98
C LEU A 418 -32.61 42.64 91.36
N ARG A 419 -31.99 41.46 91.48
CA ARG A 419 -31.29 41.06 92.71
C ARG A 419 -30.05 41.91 92.97
N GLN A 420 -29.22 42.19 91.97
CA GLN A 420 -28.03 43.05 92.11
C GLN A 420 -28.42 44.47 92.53
N LEU A 421 -29.43 45.07 91.88
CA LEU A 421 -29.97 46.38 92.22
C LEU A 421 -30.60 46.38 93.62
N ALA A 422 -31.31 45.31 94.01
CA ALA A 422 -31.86 45.17 95.36
C ALA A 422 -30.78 44.97 96.43
N GLU A 423 -29.69 44.27 96.13
CA GLU A 423 -28.54 44.10 97.03
C GLU A 423 -27.74 45.41 97.20
N GLN A 424 -27.63 46.22 96.14
CA GLN A 424 -27.08 47.59 96.20
C GLN A 424 -27.98 48.51 97.05
N ALA A 425 -29.28 48.57 96.74
CA ALA A 425 -30.27 49.34 97.50
C ALA A 425 -30.37 48.87 98.97
N PHE A 426 -30.23 47.58 99.26
CA PHE A 426 -30.17 47.05 100.61
C PHE A 426 -28.90 47.48 101.36
N ALA A 427 -27.75 47.54 100.68
CA ALA A 427 -26.51 48.02 101.28
C ALA A 427 -26.60 49.51 101.65
N ASP A 428 -27.05 50.34 100.70
CA ASP A 428 -27.28 51.78 100.91
C ASP A 428 -28.31 52.02 102.02
N ALA A 429 -29.46 51.35 101.99
CA ALA A 429 -30.48 51.45 103.03
C ALA A 429 -29.97 51.01 104.41
N LYS A 430 -29.17 49.94 104.48
CA LYS A 430 -28.56 49.48 105.74
C LYS A 430 -27.64 50.55 106.33
N ASP A 431 -26.87 51.22 105.50
CA ASP A 431 -25.90 52.23 105.95
C ASP A 431 -26.59 53.55 106.31
N ALA A 432 -27.60 53.98 105.53
CA ALA A 432 -28.51 55.07 105.89
C ALA A 432 -29.28 54.82 107.21
N LEU A 433 -29.63 53.57 107.52
CA LEU A 433 -30.28 53.18 108.79
C LEU A 433 -29.29 52.98 109.97
N GLY A 434 -28.01 53.27 109.76
CA GLY A 434 -26.94 53.12 110.76
C GLY A 434 -26.74 51.65 111.12
N GLY A 435 -26.43 50.82 110.12
CA GLY A 435 -26.14 49.39 110.21
C GLY A 435 -27.35 48.47 110.37
N LYS A 436 -28.57 49.02 110.49
CA LYS A 436 -29.81 48.25 110.72
C LYS A 436 -30.40 47.82 109.40
N ARG A 437 -30.84 46.56 109.30
CA ARG A 437 -31.40 46.01 108.05
C ARG A 437 -32.88 46.40 107.90
N PRO A 438 -33.33 46.86 106.72
CA PRO A 438 -34.76 46.95 106.41
C PRO A 438 -35.33 45.52 106.25
N LYS A 439 -36.62 45.32 106.59
CA LYS A 439 -37.29 44.02 106.33
C LYS A 439 -37.59 43.79 104.86
N ARG A 440 -37.78 44.87 104.07
CA ARG A 440 -38.08 44.82 102.64
C ARG A 440 -37.31 45.87 101.87
N VAL A 441 -37.00 45.59 100.61
CA VAL A 441 -36.55 46.59 99.63
C VAL A 441 -37.53 46.61 98.47
N SER A 442 -38.01 47.80 98.09
CA SER A 442 -38.87 48.01 96.93
C SER A 442 -38.16 48.85 95.88
N LEU A 443 -38.14 48.37 94.64
CA LEU A 443 -37.55 49.05 93.48
C LEU A 443 -38.67 49.51 92.55
N THR A 444 -38.69 50.78 92.17
CA THR A 444 -39.60 51.35 91.17
C THR A 444 -38.80 51.85 89.97
N PHE A 445 -39.18 51.48 88.75
CA PHE A 445 -38.39 51.80 87.56
C PHE A 445 -38.99 52.99 86.79
N GLY A 446 -38.19 54.02 86.54
CA GLY A 446 -38.60 55.23 85.83
C GLY A 446 -38.77 55.06 84.31
N GLY A 447 -38.30 53.95 83.76
CA GLY A 447 -38.27 53.67 82.33
C GLY A 447 -37.76 52.25 82.02
N VAL A 448 -37.60 51.96 80.74
CA VAL A 448 -37.11 50.66 80.25
C VAL A 448 -36.35 50.79 78.94
N LEU A 449 -35.22 50.08 78.83
CA LEU A 449 -34.29 50.13 77.70
C LEU A 449 -33.85 48.72 77.31
N MET A 450 -33.71 48.44 76.01
CA MET A 450 -33.15 47.18 75.53
C MET A 450 -31.62 47.29 75.42
N GLN A 451 -30.89 46.30 75.92
CA GLN A 451 -29.45 46.23 75.67
C GLN A 451 -29.18 45.76 74.25
N GLY A 452 -28.80 46.70 73.37
CA GLY A 452 -28.56 46.43 71.96
C GLY A 452 -29.86 46.15 71.19
N SER A 453 -29.74 45.66 69.97
CA SER A 453 -30.89 45.42 69.11
C SER A 453 -31.76 44.27 69.64
N PRO A 454 -33.08 44.49 69.85
CA PRO A 454 -33.98 43.42 70.27
C PRO A 454 -34.00 42.29 69.22
N THR A 455 -33.77 41.06 69.66
CA THR A 455 -33.76 39.89 68.80
C THR A 455 -35.17 39.30 68.63
N CYS A 456 -35.41 38.62 67.51
CA CYS A 456 -36.62 37.84 67.27
C CYS A 456 -36.21 36.44 66.80
N GLY A 457 -36.11 35.52 67.77
CA GLY A 457 -35.82 34.09 67.53
C GLY A 457 -36.91 33.40 66.71
N ILE A 458 -36.72 32.11 66.38
CA ILE A 458 -37.63 31.40 65.48
C ILE A 458 -39.06 31.35 66.04
N CYS A 459 -39.22 31.31 67.36
CA CYS A 459 -40.51 31.32 68.03
C CYS A 459 -41.18 32.70 67.99
N CYS A 460 -40.40 33.78 68.05
CA CYS A 460 -40.89 35.14 67.85
C CYS A 460 -41.35 35.36 66.40
N GLN A 461 -40.61 34.84 65.41
CA GLN A 461 -40.98 34.90 63.99
C GLN A 461 -42.23 34.07 63.68
N LEU A 462 -42.34 32.87 64.26
CA LEU A 462 -43.58 32.08 64.22
C LEU A 462 -44.74 32.87 64.83
N SER A 463 -44.53 33.58 65.95
CA SER A 463 -45.57 34.45 66.56
C SER A 463 -46.10 35.54 65.62
N GLN A 464 -45.31 35.99 64.63
CA GLN A 464 -45.75 36.95 63.63
C GLN A 464 -46.62 36.29 62.55
N ARG A 465 -46.32 35.04 62.15
CA ARG A 465 -47.15 34.24 61.23
C ARG A 465 -48.55 33.92 61.79
N PHE A 466 -48.71 33.86 63.12
CA PHE A 466 -50.03 33.74 63.76
C PHE A 466 -50.87 35.03 63.73
N VAL A 467 -50.24 36.18 63.48
CA VAL A 467 -50.85 37.53 63.54
C VAL A 467 -51.09 38.12 62.14
N ASP A 468 -50.19 37.86 61.19
CA ASP A 468 -50.29 38.36 59.81
C ASP A 468 -50.26 37.19 58.79
N PRO A 469 -51.39 36.89 58.12
CA PRO A 469 -51.47 35.88 57.07
C PRO A 469 -50.52 36.11 55.89
N ALA A 470 -50.11 37.35 55.58
CA ALA A 470 -49.25 37.66 54.44
C ALA A 470 -47.83 37.10 54.60
N VAL A 471 -47.33 36.97 55.84
CA VAL A 471 -46.01 36.40 56.15
C VAL A 471 -45.91 34.93 55.74
N THR A 472 -47.03 34.24 55.55
CA THR A 472 -47.09 32.85 55.06
C THR A 472 -46.62 32.70 53.61
N ALA A 473 -46.63 33.77 52.82
CA ALA A 473 -46.36 33.73 51.37
C ALA A 473 -44.89 33.94 50.98
N ALA A 474 -44.00 34.28 51.93
CA ALA A 474 -42.63 34.69 51.64
C ALA A 474 -41.56 33.87 52.38
N THR A 475 -40.54 33.44 51.62
CA THR A 475 -39.25 32.86 52.05
C THR A 475 -39.27 31.56 52.88
N ASP A 476 -38.77 30.50 52.22
CA ASP A 476 -37.79 29.49 52.63
C ASP A 476 -37.67 28.92 54.07
N LYS A 477 -37.01 27.76 54.12
CA LYS A 477 -36.65 27.03 55.34
C LYS A 477 -35.62 27.81 56.18
N PRO A 478 -35.62 27.67 57.52
CA PRO A 478 -34.55 28.22 58.36
C PRO A 478 -33.17 27.66 57.98
N SER A 479 -32.14 28.46 58.21
CA SER A 479 -30.73 28.15 57.96
C SER A 479 -29.87 28.31 59.21
N VAL A 480 -28.65 27.76 59.16
CA VAL A 480 -27.64 27.79 60.22
C VAL A 480 -26.33 28.23 59.59
N ASP A 481 -25.66 29.17 60.24
CA ASP A 481 -24.35 29.67 59.82
C ASP A 481 -23.23 28.74 60.33
N VAL A 482 -22.29 28.37 59.45
CA VAL A 482 -21.16 27.46 59.74
C VAL A 482 -19.87 28.08 59.23
N GLU A 483 -18.85 28.18 60.09
CA GLU A 483 -17.53 28.71 59.71
C GLU A 483 -16.64 27.62 59.08
N VAL A 484 -15.98 27.97 57.98
CA VAL A 484 -15.02 27.12 57.25
C VAL A 484 -13.81 27.94 56.84
N SER A 485 -12.60 27.48 57.16
CA SER A 485 -11.36 28.16 56.76
C SER A 485 -10.68 27.45 55.58
N VAL A 486 -10.60 28.10 54.42
CA VAL A 486 -9.94 27.58 53.23
C VAL A 486 -8.56 28.21 53.10
N LEU A 487 -7.50 27.42 53.27
CA LEU A 487 -6.10 27.90 53.18
C LEU A 487 -5.80 29.13 54.07
N GLY A 488 -6.45 29.21 55.23
CA GLY A 488 -6.32 30.33 56.18
C GLY A 488 -7.31 31.48 56.00
N LYS A 489 -8.14 31.47 54.93
CA LYS A 489 -9.23 32.45 54.73
C LYS A 489 -10.54 31.91 55.33
N PRO A 490 -11.15 32.57 56.34
CA PRO A 490 -12.43 32.16 56.89
C PRO A 490 -13.61 32.54 55.96
N PHE A 491 -14.63 31.68 55.93
CA PHE A 491 -15.90 31.90 55.23
C PHE A 491 -17.05 31.42 56.11
N THR A 492 -18.13 32.20 56.20
CA THR A 492 -19.37 31.79 56.87
C THR A 492 -20.37 31.26 55.83
N LEU A 493 -20.77 30.00 55.97
CA LEU A 493 -21.71 29.32 55.06
C LEU A 493 -23.09 29.22 55.69
N LYS A 494 -24.12 29.69 54.98
CA LYS A 494 -25.53 29.57 55.38
C LYS A 494 -26.09 28.25 54.86
N LEU A 495 -26.09 27.22 55.71
CA LEU A 495 -26.59 25.89 55.37
C LEU A 495 -28.09 25.77 55.76
N PRO A 496 -28.95 25.10 54.96
CA PRO A 496 -30.31 24.80 55.39
C PRO A 496 -30.31 23.98 56.68
N ALA A 497 -31.20 24.31 57.63
CA ALA A 497 -31.26 23.62 58.93
C ALA A 497 -31.71 22.15 58.81
N ASP A 498 -32.30 21.75 57.67
CA ASP A 498 -32.66 20.36 57.39
C ASP A 498 -31.45 19.44 57.14
N LYS A 499 -31.70 18.14 57.13
CA LYS A 499 -30.66 17.10 56.99
C LYS A 499 -30.20 16.91 55.53
N SER A 500 -30.29 17.95 54.68
CA SER A 500 -29.74 17.91 53.32
C SER A 500 -28.25 17.61 53.35
N LYS A 501 -27.87 16.49 52.73
CA LYS A 501 -26.50 15.97 52.72
C LYS A 501 -25.58 16.84 51.87
N SER A 502 -25.98 17.11 50.63
CA SER A 502 -25.27 18.00 49.70
C SER A 502 -25.97 19.37 49.67
N ILE A 503 -25.21 20.45 49.83
CA ILE A 503 -25.68 21.84 49.73
C ILE A 503 -24.87 22.52 48.62
N PRO A 504 -25.47 23.03 47.54
CA PRO A 504 -24.74 23.75 46.50
C PRO A 504 -24.17 25.06 47.06
N LEU A 505 -22.94 25.40 46.67
CA LEU A 505 -22.26 26.63 47.09
C LEU A 505 -22.56 27.77 46.11
N THR A 506 -23.85 28.06 45.97
CA THR A 506 -24.42 29.09 45.09
C THR A 506 -25.25 30.09 45.90
N GLY A 507 -25.66 31.20 45.26
CA GLY A 507 -26.42 32.26 45.93
C GLY A 507 -25.66 32.83 47.13
N VAL A 508 -26.28 32.80 48.31
CA VAL A 508 -25.69 33.28 49.58
C VAL A 508 -24.36 32.62 49.95
N ASN A 509 -24.07 31.42 49.43
CA ASN A 509 -22.84 30.68 49.71
C ASN A 509 -21.75 30.83 48.63
N ALA A 510 -21.98 31.62 47.58
CA ALA A 510 -21.10 31.67 46.41
C ALA A 510 -19.67 32.19 46.69
N ALA A 511 -19.47 32.95 47.77
CA ALA A 511 -18.17 33.57 48.09
C ALA A 511 -17.02 32.56 48.26
N ILE A 512 -17.30 31.32 48.71
CA ILE A 512 -16.27 30.29 48.87
C ILE A 512 -15.89 29.60 47.54
N ALA A 513 -16.72 29.73 46.49
CA ALA A 513 -16.60 28.95 45.25
C ALA A 513 -15.27 29.21 44.52
N SER A 514 -14.79 30.46 44.53
CA SER A 514 -13.55 30.89 43.86
C SER A 514 -12.36 31.07 44.83
N SER A 515 -12.45 30.50 46.03
CA SER A 515 -11.49 30.73 47.13
C SER A 515 -10.06 30.22 46.87
N VAL A 516 -9.87 29.30 45.92
CA VAL A 516 -8.58 28.70 45.56
C VAL A 516 -8.33 28.83 44.05
N LYS A 517 -7.25 29.51 43.66
CA LYS A 517 -6.92 29.73 42.23
C LYS A 517 -6.74 28.40 41.49
N GLY A 518 -7.63 28.11 40.54
CA GLY A 518 -7.65 26.90 39.72
C GLY A 518 -8.64 25.82 40.15
N LEU A 519 -9.38 26.00 41.25
CA LEU A 519 -10.49 25.12 41.67
C LEU A 519 -11.77 25.94 41.84
N THR A 520 -12.89 25.44 41.31
CA THR A 520 -14.24 25.90 41.64
C THR A 520 -14.82 24.96 42.70
N ILE A 521 -15.18 25.48 43.88
CA ILE A 521 -15.85 24.72 44.94
C ILE A 521 -17.37 24.75 44.70
N ILE A 522 -17.99 23.57 44.56
CA ILE A 522 -19.35 23.41 44.01
C ILE A 522 -20.41 23.02 45.05
N SER A 523 -20.06 22.24 46.07
CA SER A 523 -20.98 21.86 47.15
C SER A 523 -20.30 21.57 48.48
N TYR A 524 -21.07 21.68 49.56
CA TYR A 524 -20.74 21.24 50.92
C TYR A 524 -21.48 19.92 51.18
N GLU A 525 -20.78 18.91 51.69
CA GLU A 525 -21.34 17.60 52.05
C GLU A 525 -21.28 17.40 53.57
N ARG A 526 -22.45 17.32 54.22
CA ARG A 526 -22.60 16.98 55.64
C ARG A 526 -22.48 15.48 55.90
N ASP A 527 -21.78 15.08 56.96
CA ASP A 527 -21.86 13.71 57.50
C ASP A 527 -23.12 13.54 58.37
N PRO A 528 -24.17 12.83 57.90
CA PRO A 528 -25.40 12.64 58.67
C PRO A 528 -25.23 11.70 59.88
N LYS A 529 -24.05 11.13 60.11
CA LYS A 529 -23.75 10.25 61.26
C LYS A 529 -22.94 10.93 62.35
N GLY A 530 -22.37 12.12 62.13
CA GLY A 530 -21.53 12.82 63.11
C GLY A 530 -20.29 12.04 63.54
N LYS A 531 -19.75 11.17 62.66
CA LYS A 531 -18.59 10.31 62.94
C LYS A 531 -17.35 10.67 62.13
N GLY A 532 -17.44 11.57 61.16
CA GLY A 532 -16.26 12.11 60.51
C GLY A 532 -16.54 13.18 59.47
N HIS A 533 -16.27 14.42 59.87
CA HIS A 533 -15.78 15.52 59.03
C HIS A 533 -16.54 15.78 57.73
N ASP A 534 -17.33 16.85 57.74
CA ASP A 534 -17.93 17.46 56.56
C ASP A 534 -16.88 17.81 55.50
N LYS A 535 -17.32 17.96 54.23
CA LYS A 535 -16.42 17.95 53.07
C LYS A 535 -16.84 18.97 52.04
N LEU A 536 -15.88 19.66 51.45
CA LEU A 536 -16.13 20.47 50.25
C LEU A 536 -15.92 19.60 49.00
N LYS A 537 -16.78 19.77 48.01
CA LYS A 537 -16.65 19.21 46.66
C LYS A 537 -16.15 20.31 45.73
N ALA A 538 -15.14 20.02 44.93
CA ALA A 538 -14.56 20.97 44.00
C ALA A 538 -14.21 20.32 42.66
N THR A 539 -14.18 21.11 41.60
CA THR A 539 -13.70 20.74 40.26
C THR A 539 -12.57 21.66 39.86
N LEU A 540 -11.68 21.21 38.97
CA LEU A 540 -10.78 22.15 38.29
C LEU A 540 -11.60 23.22 37.58
N ASP A 541 -11.17 24.48 37.69
CA ASP A 541 -11.81 25.59 36.99
C ASP A 541 -11.29 25.62 35.54
N ASP A 542 -12.10 25.07 34.61
CA ASP A 542 -11.78 25.01 33.19
C ASP A 542 -11.30 26.38 32.65
N ALA A 543 -11.89 27.49 33.11
CA ALA A 543 -11.55 28.82 32.61
C ALA A 543 -10.27 29.38 33.23
N ALA A 544 -10.07 29.24 34.54
CA ALA A 544 -8.86 29.73 35.21
C ALA A 544 -7.58 29.00 34.79
N ILE A 545 -7.70 27.75 34.29
CA ILE A 545 -6.56 26.96 33.78
C ILE A 545 -6.37 27.06 32.26
N GLY A 546 -7.31 27.64 31.52
CA GLY A 546 -7.26 27.75 30.05
C GLY A 546 -7.74 26.51 29.28
N ALA A 547 -8.51 25.63 29.92
CA ALA A 547 -9.16 24.48 29.30
C ALA A 547 -10.47 24.86 28.57
N LYS A 548 -10.99 23.96 27.75
CA LYS A 548 -12.29 24.11 27.08
C LYS A 548 -13.42 23.98 28.11
N PRO A 549 -14.39 24.92 28.16
CA PRO A 549 -15.51 24.85 29.08
C PRO A 549 -16.35 23.58 28.90
N GLY A 550 -16.73 22.96 30.01
CA GLY A 550 -17.61 21.78 30.02
C GLY A 550 -16.85 20.46 29.82
N THR A 551 -15.55 20.44 30.11
CA THR A 551 -14.85 19.15 30.20
C THR A 551 -15.39 18.37 31.41
N LYS A 552 -15.38 17.03 31.36
CA LYS A 552 -15.83 16.18 32.49
C LYS A 552 -14.81 16.18 33.65
N SER A 553 -14.59 17.34 34.25
CA SER A 553 -13.73 17.55 35.41
C SER A 553 -14.22 16.71 36.59
N THR A 554 -13.37 15.82 37.09
CA THR A 554 -13.72 14.89 38.18
C THR A 554 -13.87 15.65 39.48
N VAL A 555 -14.94 15.39 40.23
CA VAL A 555 -15.21 16.06 41.49
C VAL A 555 -14.23 15.59 42.57
N VAL A 556 -13.29 16.46 42.90
CA VAL A 556 -12.34 16.32 44.01
C VAL A 556 -13.07 16.57 45.32
N THR A 557 -12.61 15.95 46.41
CA THR A 557 -13.20 16.11 47.75
C THR A 557 -12.15 16.60 48.73
N LEU A 558 -12.39 17.76 49.33
CA LEU A 558 -11.54 18.38 50.36
C LEU A 558 -12.17 18.09 51.73
N ALA A 559 -11.37 17.64 52.70
CA ALA A 559 -11.86 17.31 54.04
C ALA A 559 -11.76 18.52 54.98
N ILE A 560 -12.83 18.83 55.71
CA ILE A 560 -12.85 19.88 56.74
C ILE A 560 -12.44 19.25 58.08
N GLY A 561 -11.55 19.88 58.85
CA GLY A 561 -11.17 19.43 60.19
C GLY A 561 -12.27 19.62 61.24
N PRO A 562 -12.05 19.19 62.49
CA PRO A 562 -12.98 19.46 63.60
C PRO A 562 -13.03 20.94 63.99
N ASP A 563 -12.02 21.68 63.54
CA ASP A 563 -11.74 23.11 63.68
C ASP A 563 -12.29 23.96 62.53
N GLY A 564 -13.05 23.37 61.60
CA GLY A 564 -13.53 24.05 60.39
C GLY A 564 -12.45 24.28 59.32
N VAL A 565 -11.20 23.83 59.52
CA VAL A 565 -10.10 24.10 58.58
C VAL A 565 -10.07 23.07 57.46
N VAL A 566 -10.14 23.52 56.21
CA VAL A 566 -10.01 22.65 55.03
C VAL A 566 -8.57 22.16 54.91
N LYS A 567 -8.38 20.85 55.02
CA LYS A 567 -7.06 20.22 54.93
C LYS A 567 -6.50 20.38 53.50
N PRO A 568 -5.22 20.79 53.35
CA PRO A 568 -4.57 20.85 52.04
C PRO A 568 -4.66 19.51 51.31
N LEU A 569 -5.13 19.55 50.07
CA LEU A 569 -5.03 18.40 49.18
C LEU A 569 -3.58 18.27 48.72
N SER A 570 -3.04 17.05 48.76
CA SER A 570 -1.78 16.71 48.12
C SER A 570 -1.71 15.21 47.81
N GLY A 571 -1.30 14.86 46.59
CA GLY A 571 -0.98 13.50 46.20
C GLY A 571 -1.72 12.99 44.97
N LYS A 572 -1.87 11.66 44.88
CA LYS A 572 -2.48 10.97 43.75
C LYS A 572 -4.01 11.07 43.78
N LEU A 573 -4.60 11.44 42.64
CA LEU A 573 -6.06 11.51 42.50
C LEU A 573 -6.70 10.11 42.53
N PRO A 574 -7.90 9.94 43.14
CA PRO A 574 -8.59 8.66 43.19
C PRO A 574 -9.10 8.20 41.80
N ALA A 575 -9.35 9.14 40.90
CA ALA A 575 -9.57 8.91 39.48
C ALA A 575 -8.89 10.04 38.67
N PRO A 576 -8.24 9.77 37.53
CA PRO A 576 -7.55 10.81 36.77
C PRO A 576 -8.51 11.82 36.13
N ILE A 577 -8.26 13.12 36.32
CA ILE A 577 -9.03 14.18 35.67
C ILE A 577 -8.58 14.30 34.22
N LYS A 578 -9.53 14.29 33.27
CA LYS A 578 -9.27 14.60 31.87
C LYS A 578 -9.60 16.06 31.58
N ALA A 579 -8.69 16.75 30.90
CA ALA A 579 -8.81 18.15 30.53
C ALA A 579 -8.55 18.32 29.03
N GLU A 580 -9.40 19.08 28.33
CA GLU A 580 -9.17 19.47 26.94
C GLU A 580 -8.74 20.93 26.86
N PHE A 581 -7.81 21.25 25.97
CA PHE A 581 -7.30 22.61 25.76
C PHE A 581 -7.37 22.97 24.27
N ALA A 582 -7.27 24.26 23.92
CA ALA A 582 -7.13 24.68 22.53
C ALA A 582 -5.76 24.24 21.97
N LYS A 583 -5.71 23.87 20.67
CA LYS A 583 -4.51 23.42 19.93
C LYS A 583 -3.74 22.21 20.53
N LEU A 584 -4.21 21.57 21.60
CA LEU A 584 -3.57 20.43 22.27
C LEU A 584 -4.39 19.15 22.24
N SER A 585 -3.72 18.01 22.41
CA SER A 585 -4.37 16.70 22.65
C SER A 585 -4.89 16.60 24.09
N PRO A 586 -5.91 15.76 24.38
CA PRO A 586 -6.46 15.64 25.73
C PRO A 586 -5.41 15.23 26.78
N ILE A 587 -5.40 15.96 27.90
CA ILE A 587 -4.49 15.77 29.03
C ILE A 587 -5.18 14.96 30.12
N THR A 588 -4.40 14.14 30.84
CA THR A 588 -4.86 13.32 31.97
C THR A 588 -4.02 13.65 33.21
N PHE A 589 -4.58 14.43 34.13
CA PHE A 589 -3.99 14.73 35.43
C PHE A 589 -4.16 13.56 36.39
N THR A 590 -3.06 13.12 37.01
CA THR A 590 -3.02 11.94 37.90
C THR A 590 -2.72 12.31 39.35
N THR A 591 -2.27 13.54 39.58
CA THR A 591 -1.98 14.11 40.90
C THR A 591 -2.55 15.52 40.99
N LEU A 592 -2.87 15.95 42.21
CA LEU A 592 -3.31 17.31 42.50
C LEU A 592 -2.80 17.71 43.88
N SER A 593 -2.28 18.92 43.99
CA SER A 593 -1.95 19.56 45.26
C SER A 593 -2.44 21.01 45.27
N MET A 594 -2.78 21.52 46.45
CA MET A 594 -3.20 22.91 46.63
C MET A 594 -2.50 23.55 47.83
N ASP A 595 -2.08 24.80 47.65
CA ASP A 595 -1.49 25.66 48.68
C ASP A 595 -1.94 27.11 48.48
N ALA A 596 -1.44 28.04 49.31
CA ALA A 596 -1.86 29.44 49.29
C ALA A 596 -1.60 30.18 47.96
N SER A 597 -0.71 29.66 47.09
CA SER A 597 -0.46 30.21 45.75
C SER A 597 -1.48 29.72 44.70
N GLY A 598 -2.15 28.61 44.96
CA GLY A 598 -3.18 28.02 44.09
C GLY A 598 -3.02 26.50 43.95
N VAL A 599 -3.38 26.00 42.77
CA VAL A 599 -3.44 24.57 42.46
C VAL A 599 -2.27 24.17 41.56
N THR A 600 -1.62 23.06 41.90
CA THR A 600 -0.63 22.38 41.06
C THR A 600 -1.18 21.00 40.67
N ALA A 601 -1.12 20.66 39.38
CA ALA A 601 -1.59 19.37 38.85
C ALA A 601 -0.53 18.76 37.93
N ALA A 602 0.00 17.58 38.26
CA ALA A 602 0.87 16.83 37.37
C ALA A 602 0.13 15.66 36.71
N GLY A 603 0.43 15.43 35.44
CA GLY A 603 -0.27 14.50 34.57
C GLY A 603 0.51 14.17 33.31
N THR A 604 -0.19 13.59 32.33
CA THR A 604 0.37 13.25 31.03
C THR A 604 -0.50 13.72 29.87
N ILE A 605 0.15 14.09 28.77
CA ILE A 605 -0.46 14.28 27.45
C ILE A 605 0.10 13.23 26.50
N LYS A 606 -0.75 12.68 25.62
CA LYS A 606 -0.31 11.88 24.46
C LYS A 606 -0.49 12.74 23.20
N PRO A 607 0.59 13.28 22.60
CA PRO A 607 0.48 14.09 21.40
C PRO A 607 -0.11 13.34 20.20
N SER A 608 -0.72 14.07 19.28
CA SER A 608 -1.17 13.56 17.97
C SER A 608 -0.01 13.27 17.01
N LEU A 609 1.14 13.94 17.18
CA LEU A 609 2.38 13.72 16.42
C LEU A 609 3.06 12.40 16.86
N PRO A 610 3.11 11.33 16.01
CA PRO A 610 3.58 10.01 16.42
C PRO A 610 5.08 9.90 16.77
N LEU A 611 5.86 10.93 16.42
CA LEU A 611 7.26 11.11 16.79
C LEU A 611 7.44 11.22 18.31
N LEU A 612 6.54 11.96 18.97
CA LEU A 612 6.67 12.32 20.37
C LEU A 612 6.12 11.20 21.28
N PRO A 613 6.80 10.86 22.39
CA PRO A 613 6.25 9.97 23.40
C PRO A 613 5.10 10.66 24.16
N THR A 614 4.43 9.91 25.03
CA THR A 614 3.62 10.49 26.10
C THR A 614 4.51 11.44 26.93
N LEU A 615 4.08 12.68 27.14
CA LEU A 615 4.85 13.71 27.82
C LEU A 615 4.31 13.96 29.23
N ASP A 616 5.22 14.10 30.20
CA ASP A 616 4.89 14.61 31.54
C ASP A 616 4.53 16.10 31.44
N VAL A 617 3.42 16.51 32.03
CA VAL A 617 2.94 17.90 32.06
C VAL A 617 2.58 18.34 33.47
N VAL A 618 2.81 19.62 33.75
CA VAL A 618 2.53 20.27 35.04
C VAL A 618 1.76 21.55 34.78
N LEU A 619 0.60 21.65 35.41
CA LEU A 619 -0.11 22.90 35.64
C LEU A 619 0.32 23.43 37.01
N ASP A 620 0.59 24.72 37.11
CA ASP A 620 0.84 25.43 38.36
C ASP A 620 0.17 26.83 38.34
N PRO A 621 0.28 27.64 39.40
CA PRO A 621 -0.30 28.98 39.44
C PRO A 621 0.31 30.02 38.46
N GLN A 622 1.43 29.73 37.80
CA GLN A 622 2.07 30.57 36.77
C GLN A 622 1.58 30.20 35.36
N GLY A 623 1.33 28.91 35.09
CA GLY A 623 0.77 28.46 33.82
C GLY A 623 0.80 26.94 33.62
N PHE A 624 0.56 26.50 32.38
CA PHE A 624 0.62 25.09 32.01
C PHE A 624 1.85 24.82 31.14
N ARG A 625 2.65 23.83 31.52
CA ARG A 625 4.00 23.59 30.98
C ARG A 625 4.39 22.11 30.97
N MET A 626 5.43 21.76 30.24
CA MET A 626 6.05 20.43 30.33
C MET A 626 6.71 20.22 31.71
N GLY A 627 6.54 19.03 32.28
CA GLY A 627 7.10 18.67 33.59
C GLY A 627 8.57 18.24 33.53
N LYS A 628 9.04 17.79 32.37
CA LYS A 628 10.43 17.42 32.07
C LYS A 628 10.76 17.77 30.62
N ALA A 629 12.05 17.97 30.32
CA ALA A 629 12.52 18.05 28.94
C ALA A 629 12.32 16.71 28.21
N LEU A 630 12.30 16.75 26.87
CA LEU A 630 12.29 15.54 26.04
C LEU A 630 13.57 14.72 26.24
N ASP A 631 13.41 13.40 26.36
CA ASP A 631 14.51 12.44 26.30
C ASP A 631 14.70 12.00 24.84
N PRO A 632 15.82 12.34 24.17
CA PRO A 632 16.06 11.96 22.77
C PRO A 632 15.95 10.46 22.50
N LYS A 633 16.26 9.61 23.50
CA LYS A 633 16.18 8.14 23.39
C LYS A 633 14.74 7.61 23.40
N LYS A 634 13.76 8.42 23.80
CA LYS A 634 12.33 8.07 23.84
C LYS A 634 11.53 8.65 22.67
N ILE A 635 12.14 9.54 21.87
CA ILE A 635 11.55 10.05 20.64
C ILE A 635 11.66 8.96 19.58
N LYS A 636 10.53 8.61 18.95
CA LYS A 636 10.55 7.69 17.82
C LYS A 636 11.01 8.46 16.58
N PRO A 637 11.99 7.98 15.81
CA PRO A 637 12.32 8.60 14.54
C PRO A 637 11.05 8.63 13.66
N PRO A 638 10.83 9.71 12.88
CA PRO A 638 9.56 9.88 12.18
C PRO A 638 9.39 8.83 11.08
N PHE A 639 10.51 8.39 10.49
CA PHE A 639 10.59 7.49 9.34
C PHE A 639 11.70 6.44 9.56
N PRO A 640 11.63 5.26 8.91
CA PRO A 640 12.67 4.24 9.01
C PRO A 640 14.03 4.73 8.50
N GLY A 641 15.13 4.27 9.13
CA GLY A 641 16.49 4.68 8.74
C GLY A 641 16.88 6.09 9.21
N MET A 642 16.22 6.60 10.25
CA MET A 642 16.59 7.86 10.92
C MET A 642 16.93 7.64 12.39
N LYS A 643 17.82 8.48 12.90
CA LYS A 643 18.34 8.47 14.28
C LYS A 643 18.21 9.87 14.85
N VAL A 644 17.59 10.00 16.02
CA VAL A 644 17.47 11.28 16.72
C VAL A 644 18.85 11.63 17.29
N THR A 645 19.39 12.80 16.92
CA THR A 645 20.70 13.28 17.38
C THR A 645 20.58 14.41 18.40
N GLU A 646 19.52 15.21 18.33
CA GLU A 646 19.24 16.30 19.27
C GLU A 646 17.73 16.40 19.52
N ALA A 647 17.33 16.65 20.76
CA ALA A 647 15.97 17.08 21.08
C ALA A 647 15.94 17.91 22.36
N SER A 648 15.54 19.18 22.24
CA SER A 648 15.48 20.13 23.36
C SER A 648 14.12 20.81 23.51
N VAL A 649 13.12 20.46 22.68
CA VAL A 649 11.83 21.18 22.64
C VAL A 649 11.15 21.21 24.01
N MET A 650 10.96 22.42 24.51
CA MET A 650 10.14 22.78 25.66
C MET A 650 8.85 23.44 25.17
N MET A 651 7.79 23.38 25.96
CA MET A 651 6.50 23.98 25.58
C MET A 651 5.86 24.69 26.77
N GLU A 652 5.57 25.98 26.60
CA GLU A 652 4.45 26.64 27.28
C GLU A 652 3.16 26.17 26.57
N LEU A 653 2.17 25.75 27.35
CA LEU A 653 0.97 25.07 26.85
C LEU A 653 -0.30 25.91 27.06
N ALA A 654 -0.35 26.69 28.15
CA ALA A 654 -1.37 27.72 28.41
C ALA A 654 -0.75 28.83 29.29
N PRO A 655 -1.15 30.12 29.12
CA PRO A 655 -2.29 30.59 28.34
C PRO A 655 -2.06 30.65 26.83
N ALA A 656 -0.82 30.58 26.35
CA ALA A 656 -0.49 30.49 24.93
C ALA A 656 0.35 29.25 24.64
N PHE A 657 0.07 28.56 23.53
CA PHE A 657 0.90 27.47 23.06
C PHE A 657 2.18 28.02 22.42
N LYS A 658 3.29 28.00 23.17
CA LYS A 658 4.63 28.43 22.72
C LYS A 658 5.62 27.26 22.82
N PRO A 659 5.72 26.41 21.78
CA PRO A 659 6.80 25.43 21.67
C PRO A 659 8.09 26.13 21.20
N VAL A 660 9.20 25.88 21.90
CA VAL A 660 10.52 26.47 21.62
C VAL A 660 11.60 25.40 21.81
N GLY A 661 12.60 25.39 20.94
CA GLY A 661 13.74 24.49 21.01
C GLY A 661 14.02 23.81 19.68
N THR A 662 14.89 22.80 19.71
CA THR A 662 15.46 22.12 18.54
C THR A 662 15.11 20.63 18.48
N LEU A 663 15.03 20.11 17.26
CA LEU A 663 15.05 18.68 16.94
C LEU A 663 16.04 18.45 15.81
N ALA A 664 16.97 17.51 15.98
CA ALA A 664 17.88 17.08 14.92
C ALA A 664 17.79 15.57 14.66
N PHE A 665 17.89 15.21 13.38
CA PHE A 665 17.81 13.85 12.89
C PHE A 665 18.96 13.58 11.92
N GLU A 666 19.69 12.50 12.16
CA GLU A 666 20.61 11.89 11.21
C GLU A 666 19.82 10.87 10.36
N ILE A 667 19.99 10.91 9.05
CA ILE A 667 19.35 10.01 8.08
C ILE A 667 20.44 9.16 7.44
N GLY A 668 20.35 7.83 7.56
CA GLY A 668 21.36 6.93 7.00
C GLY A 668 21.34 5.51 7.54
N GLY A 669 22.18 4.68 6.94
CA GLY A 669 22.53 3.34 7.42
C GLY A 669 23.95 3.33 7.99
N ALA A 670 24.81 2.47 7.48
CA ALA A 670 26.24 2.49 7.81
C ALA A 670 27.00 3.73 7.28
N LYS A 671 26.36 4.54 6.42
CA LYS A 671 26.80 5.88 6.03
C LYS A 671 25.64 6.86 6.16
N LYS A 672 25.95 8.07 6.64
CA LYS A 672 25.03 9.22 6.69
C LYS A 672 24.74 9.72 5.28
N VAL A 673 23.46 9.95 4.96
CA VAL A 673 23.01 10.49 3.65
C VAL A 673 22.30 11.83 3.76
N ALA A 674 21.79 12.20 4.94
CA ALA A 674 21.37 13.56 5.24
C ALA A 674 21.37 13.85 6.76
N ASP A 675 21.45 15.13 7.12
CA ASP A 675 21.06 15.64 8.44
C ASP A 675 19.86 16.58 8.28
N VAL A 676 18.98 16.62 9.28
CA VAL A 676 17.87 17.56 9.38
C VAL A 676 17.98 18.28 10.72
N LYS A 677 17.91 19.62 10.72
CA LYS A 677 17.91 20.46 11.94
C LYS A 677 16.70 21.39 11.91
N LEU A 678 15.81 21.25 12.88
CA LEU A 678 14.55 21.99 12.96
C LEU A 678 14.48 22.80 14.25
N THR A 679 13.89 23.99 14.17
CA THR A 679 13.37 24.74 15.32
C THR A 679 11.87 24.52 15.46
N ALA A 680 11.40 24.44 16.70
CA ALA A 680 9.98 24.38 17.04
C ALA A 680 9.37 25.79 17.10
N SER A 681 8.11 25.89 16.65
CA SER A 681 7.29 27.10 16.60
C SER A 681 5.81 26.71 16.54
N ALA A 682 4.88 27.68 16.58
CA ALA A 682 3.44 27.41 16.51
C ALA A 682 2.71 28.33 15.54
N ASP A 683 1.59 27.84 15.02
CA ASP A 683 0.65 28.55 14.15
C ASP A 683 -0.81 28.28 14.60
N ASP A 684 -1.78 28.49 13.70
CA ASP A 684 -3.20 28.19 13.95
C ASP A 684 -3.62 26.73 13.72
N GLN A 685 -2.72 25.89 13.18
CA GLN A 685 -2.91 24.44 13.05
C GLN A 685 -2.28 23.66 14.21
N GLY A 686 -1.24 24.21 14.86
CA GLY A 686 -0.62 23.65 16.07
C GLY A 686 0.89 23.81 16.08
N LEU A 687 1.61 22.69 16.22
CA LEU A 687 3.08 22.63 16.22
C LEU A 687 3.63 22.70 14.79
N VAL A 688 4.54 23.65 14.56
CA VAL A 688 5.29 23.81 13.32
C VAL A 688 6.77 23.55 13.60
N LEU A 689 7.39 22.64 12.85
CA LEU A 689 8.84 22.40 12.89
C LEU A 689 9.44 22.87 11.57
N LYS A 690 10.32 23.87 11.59
CA LYS A 690 10.94 24.42 10.37
C LYS A 690 12.44 24.44 10.52
N GLY A 691 13.17 24.17 9.44
CA GLY A 691 14.61 24.36 9.42
C GLY A 691 15.28 23.80 8.18
N ASP A 692 16.51 23.34 8.37
CA ASP A 692 17.44 23.00 7.32
C ASP A 692 17.53 21.48 7.10
N LEU A 693 17.68 21.11 5.83
CA LEU A 693 18.03 19.77 5.38
C LEU A 693 19.40 19.84 4.70
N PHE A 694 20.35 19.04 5.16
CA PHE A 694 21.71 18.94 4.61
C PHE A 694 21.86 17.56 4.00
N VAL A 695 21.95 17.45 2.67
CA VAL A 695 22.03 16.17 1.96
C VAL A 695 23.48 15.88 1.56
N TYR A 696 23.91 14.65 1.82
CA TYR A 696 25.25 14.15 1.52
C TYR A 696 25.15 13.14 0.36
N ILE A 697 25.27 13.66 -0.86
CA ILE A 697 25.30 12.87 -2.10
C ILE A 697 26.78 12.51 -2.40
N PRO A 698 27.12 11.30 -2.88
CA PRO A 698 28.47 10.99 -3.31
C PRO A 698 29.01 12.04 -4.31
N GLY A 699 30.16 12.64 -3.99
CA GLY A 699 30.75 13.75 -4.77
C GLY A 699 30.27 15.16 -4.39
N VAL A 700 29.36 15.33 -3.43
CA VAL A 700 28.92 16.64 -2.92
C VAL A 700 29.31 16.78 -1.46
N ASP A 701 30.00 17.87 -1.11
CA ASP A 701 30.43 18.12 0.28
C ASP A 701 29.21 18.28 1.20
N GLU A 702 28.29 19.17 0.82
CA GLU A 702 26.99 19.36 1.48
C GLU A 702 26.00 20.07 0.54
N ALA A 703 24.76 19.58 0.47
CA ALA A 703 23.68 20.23 -0.25
C ALA A 703 22.57 20.71 0.71
N LYS A 704 22.51 22.03 0.91
CA LYS A 704 21.52 22.65 1.80
C LYS A 704 20.17 22.89 1.12
N GLY A 705 19.10 22.51 1.82
CA GLY A 705 17.70 22.78 1.51
C GLY A 705 16.90 23.05 2.79
N THR A 706 15.57 23.02 2.69
CA THR A 706 14.66 23.32 3.82
C THR A 706 13.64 22.22 4.06
N VAL A 707 13.21 22.08 5.32
CA VAL A 707 12.15 21.15 5.75
C VAL A 707 11.14 21.90 6.63
N LEU A 708 9.86 21.56 6.44
CA LEU A 708 8.72 22.08 7.14
C LEU A 708 7.75 20.95 7.50
N TYR A 709 7.53 20.76 8.79
CA TYR A 709 6.38 20.06 9.33
C TYR A 709 5.29 21.07 9.72
N GLN A 710 4.09 20.93 9.14
CA GLN A 710 2.93 21.78 9.41
C GLN A 710 1.65 20.98 9.19
N ALA A 711 0.60 21.22 9.99
CA ALA A 711 -0.72 20.57 9.86
C ALA A 711 -0.67 19.02 9.74
N GLY A 712 0.27 18.37 10.43
CA GLY A 712 0.45 16.92 10.39
C GLY A 712 1.29 16.39 9.22
N GLN A 713 1.64 17.21 8.23
CA GLN A 713 2.37 16.83 7.02
C GLN A 713 3.85 17.23 7.09
N TRP A 714 4.71 16.37 6.54
CA TRP A 714 6.12 16.68 6.30
C TRP A 714 6.34 17.03 4.84
N SER A 715 6.99 18.18 4.63
CA SER A 715 7.35 18.73 3.34
C SER A 715 8.78 19.28 3.37
N GLY A 716 9.43 19.38 2.22
CA GLY A 716 10.77 19.96 2.12
C GLY A 716 11.57 19.41 0.96
N GLY A 717 12.79 19.92 0.81
CA GLY A 717 13.72 19.47 -0.20
C GLY A 717 15.00 20.32 -0.28
N ALA A 718 15.98 19.80 -1.01
CA ALA A 718 17.23 20.47 -1.35
C ALA A 718 17.46 20.30 -2.85
N LYS A 719 17.68 21.42 -3.56
CA LYS A 719 18.11 21.39 -4.96
C LYS A 719 19.63 21.41 -5.03
N VAL A 720 20.20 20.39 -5.67
CA VAL A 720 21.64 20.21 -5.82
C VAL A 720 22.03 20.48 -7.26
N GLU A 721 22.58 21.66 -7.52
CA GLU A 721 23.10 22.00 -8.85
C GLU A 721 24.40 21.23 -9.14
N ALA A 722 24.59 20.83 -10.40
CA ALA A 722 25.72 20.00 -10.79
C ALA A 722 27.10 20.69 -10.67
N SER A 723 27.12 22.02 -10.57
CA SER A 723 28.29 22.81 -10.16
C SER A 723 28.86 22.41 -8.80
N LYS A 724 28.11 21.66 -7.98
CA LYS A 724 28.52 21.10 -6.69
C LYS A 724 28.80 19.59 -6.72
N LEU A 725 28.59 18.91 -7.85
CA LEU A 725 28.89 17.49 -8.04
C LEU A 725 30.35 17.33 -8.50
N LYS A 726 31.25 16.99 -7.58
CA LYS A 726 32.65 16.59 -7.87
C LYS A 726 32.73 15.17 -8.44
N LEU A 727 31.82 14.81 -9.33
CA LEU A 727 31.83 13.54 -10.06
C LEU A 727 32.61 13.71 -11.36
N PRO A 728 33.35 12.69 -11.84
CA PRO A 728 34.05 12.76 -13.12
C PRO A 728 33.11 13.12 -14.27
N PHE A 729 33.62 13.93 -15.22
CA PHE A 729 32.95 14.32 -16.47
C PHE A 729 31.68 15.17 -16.34
N VAL A 730 31.25 15.58 -15.14
CA VAL A 730 30.05 16.43 -14.97
C VAL A 730 30.27 17.84 -15.53
N THR A 731 29.32 18.32 -16.32
CA THR A 731 29.29 19.68 -16.88
C THR A 731 28.00 20.46 -16.60
N GLY A 732 26.90 19.80 -16.24
CA GLY A 732 25.63 20.48 -15.99
C GLY A 732 24.54 19.64 -15.34
N GLY A 733 23.36 20.24 -15.15
CA GLY A 733 22.18 19.60 -14.57
C GLY A 733 21.90 19.94 -13.10
N ALA A 734 20.92 19.25 -12.51
CA ALA A 734 20.53 19.37 -11.11
C ALA A 734 19.82 18.11 -10.58
N VAL A 735 19.92 17.89 -9.28
CA VAL A 735 19.19 16.85 -8.52
C VAL A 735 18.27 17.51 -7.50
N ASP A 736 16.97 17.31 -7.66
CA ASP A 736 15.96 17.77 -6.70
C ASP A 736 15.70 16.64 -5.69
N VAL A 737 16.23 16.83 -4.48
CA VAL A 737 15.96 15.97 -3.32
C VAL A 737 14.70 16.48 -2.65
N SER A 738 13.71 15.60 -2.44
CA SER A 738 12.43 15.96 -1.83
C SER A 738 12.12 15.10 -0.60
N LEU A 739 11.55 15.71 0.43
CA LEU A 739 11.02 15.02 1.61
C LEU A 739 9.49 15.17 1.60
N LYS A 740 8.77 14.10 1.29
CA LYS A 740 7.31 14.12 1.18
C LYS A 740 6.68 12.90 1.83
N ASN A 741 5.70 13.12 2.70
CA ASN A 741 4.98 12.07 3.44
C ASN A 741 5.92 11.09 4.17
N GLY A 742 7.13 11.51 4.52
CA GLY A 742 8.14 10.68 5.18
C GLY A 742 9.05 9.85 4.29
N LYS A 743 9.02 10.05 2.98
CA LYS A 743 10.00 9.47 2.05
C LYS A 743 10.94 10.56 1.57
N LEU A 744 12.24 10.24 1.61
CA LEU A 744 13.28 11.03 0.95
C LEU A 744 13.41 10.47 -0.47
N ASP A 745 12.81 11.15 -1.44
CA ASP A 745 12.87 10.81 -2.86
C ASP A 745 13.74 11.85 -3.57
N ALA A 746 14.88 11.44 -4.13
CA ALA A 746 15.69 12.31 -5.00
C ALA A 746 15.51 11.90 -6.46
N ASN A 747 15.25 12.87 -7.32
CA ASN A 747 15.17 12.69 -8.77
C ASN A 747 15.88 13.87 -9.45
N GLY A 748 16.55 13.62 -10.56
CA GLY A 748 17.32 14.66 -11.24
C GLY A 748 17.95 14.22 -12.53
N ARG A 749 18.66 15.16 -13.16
CA ARG A 749 19.42 14.96 -14.39
C ARG A 749 20.79 15.58 -14.21
N VAL A 750 21.83 14.84 -14.56
CA VAL A 750 23.22 15.30 -14.53
C VAL A 750 23.81 15.11 -15.92
N ASP A 751 24.20 16.22 -16.54
CA ASP A 751 24.79 16.28 -17.87
C ASP A 751 26.32 16.12 -17.78
N LEU A 752 26.87 15.34 -18.69
CA LEU A 752 28.27 14.93 -18.74
C LEU A 752 28.91 15.32 -20.09
N GLU A 753 30.20 15.63 -20.08
CA GLU A 753 31.05 15.63 -21.28
C GLU A 753 32.05 14.46 -21.18
N LEU A 754 31.69 13.33 -21.80
CA LEU A 754 32.51 12.12 -21.83
C LEU A 754 33.76 12.30 -22.71
N PRO A 755 34.81 11.48 -22.54
CA PRO A 755 36.03 11.53 -23.35
C PRO A 755 35.74 11.61 -24.86
N GLY A 756 36.44 12.52 -25.55
CA GLY A 756 36.17 12.85 -26.94
C GLY A 756 35.19 14.02 -27.17
N LYS A 757 34.80 14.75 -26.12
CA LYS A 757 33.78 15.82 -26.14
C LYS A 757 32.37 15.30 -26.46
N ASN A 758 32.04 14.16 -25.86
CA ASN A 758 30.81 13.42 -26.12
C ASN A 758 29.73 13.81 -25.09
N PRO A 759 28.73 14.64 -25.45
CA PRO A 759 27.70 15.04 -24.50
C PRO A 759 26.78 13.86 -24.17
N ALA A 760 26.58 13.63 -22.89
CA ALA A 760 25.73 12.58 -22.36
C ALA A 760 24.92 13.09 -21.16
N SER A 761 23.95 12.31 -20.70
CA SER A 761 23.21 12.66 -19.49
C SER A 761 22.69 11.45 -18.74
N LEU A 762 22.71 11.55 -17.42
CA LEU A 762 22.26 10.53 -16.47
C LEU A 762 21.03 11.06 -15.71
N GLU A 763 19.96 10.28 -15.69
CA GLU A 763 18.96 10.42 -14.64
C GLU A 763 19.56 9.94 -13.31
N VAL A 764 19.43 10.77 -12.28
CA VAL A 764 19.80 10.44 -10.91
C VAL A 764 18.52 10.10 -10.16
N LYS A 765 18.51 8.95 -9.49
CA LYS A 765 17.36 8.52 -8.68
C LYS A 765 17.84 7.96 -7.35
N TYR A 766 17.15 8.31 -6.27
CA TYR A 766 17.34 7.70 -4.95
C TYR A 766 16.08 6.95 -4.54
N ALA A 767 16.22 5.64 -4.28
CA ALA A 767 15.15 4.77 -3.82
C ALA A 767 15.73 3.61 -3.01
N ASN A 768 14.96 3.06 -2.06
CA ASN A 768 15.36 1.90 -1.24
C ASN A 768 16.75 2.04 -0.60
N ASN A 769 17.08 3.25 -0.14
CA ASN A 769 18.38 3.64 0.43
C ASN A 769 19.62 3.46 -0.48
N ARG A 770 19.44 3.47 -1.81
CA ARG A 770 20.53 3.56 -2.79
C ARG A 770 20.29 4.65 -3.81
N PHE A 771 21.36 5.31 -4.24
CA PHE A 771 21.38 6.08 -5.48
C PHE A 771 21.56 5.11 -6.66
N SER A 772 20.89 5.38 -7.77
CA SER A 772 21.12 4.74 -9.07
C SER A 772 21.25 5.81 -10.14
N TYR A 773 22.24 5.64 -11.01
CA TYR A 773 22.54 6.53 -12.14
C TYR A 773 22.29 5.77 -13.44
N SER A 774 21.43 6.30 -14.30
CA SER A 774 21.07 5.63 -15.55
C SER A 774 20.80 6.63 -16.66
N GLY A 775 21.37 6.42 -17.84
CA GLY A 775 21.16 7.34 -18.96
C GLY A 775 21.55 6.77 -20.30
N ARG A 776 21.60 7.66 -21.29
CA ARG A 776 22.10 7.37 -22.64
C ARG A 776 23.03 8.50 -23.09
N GLY A 777 24.06 8.14 -23.84
CA GLY A 777 24.99 9.09 -24.46
C GLY A 777 25.56 8.50 -25.75
N ARG A 778 25.84 9.38 -26.70
CA ARG A 778 26.51 9.00 -27.95
C ARG A 778 28.01 9.16 -27.77
N ILE A 779 28.78 8.15 -28.17
CA ILE A 779 30.24 8.13 -28.05
C ILE A 779 30.84 8.05 -29.46
N GLU A 780 31.29 9.19 -29.96
CA GLU A 780 32.12 9.29 -31.16
C GLU A 780 33.45 8.54 -30.95
N THR A 781 33.79 7.63 -31.85
CA THR A 781 34.96 6.73 -31.69
C THR A 781 36.17 7.23 -32.47
N LYS A 782 37.39 6.91 -32.00
CA LYS A 782 38.63 7.18 -32.73
C LYS A 782 38.92 6.18 -33.86
N SER A 783 38.08 5.16 -34.06
CA SER A 783 38.29 4.12 -35.05
C SER A 783 37.67 4.49 -36.40
N LYS A 784 38.49 4.50 -37.46
CA LYS A 784 38.02 4.65 -38.86
C LYS A 784 37.08 3.53 -39.35
N TYR A 785 36.85 2.49 -38.55
CA TYR A 785 36.04 1.32 -38.91
C TYR A 785 34.73 1.19 -38.10
N LEU A 786 34.49 2.03 -37.09
CA LEU A 786 33.31 1.97 -36.23
C LEU A 786 32.49 3.26 -36.37
N LYS A 787 31.18 3.12 -36.56
CA LYS A 787 30.24 4.23 -36.44
C LYS A 787 30.14 4.66 -34.96
N PRO A 788 29.57 5.84 -34.62
CA PRO A 788 29.45 6.26 -33.22
C PRO A 788 28.57 5.30 -32.41
N ILE A 789 28.90 5.10 -31.14
CA ILE A 789 28.19 4.15 -30.26
C ILE A 789 27.09 4.88 -29.50
N ASP A 790 25.83 4.51 -29.72
CA ASP A 790 24.72 4.95 -28.88
C ASP A 790 24.65 4.05 -27.62
N ALA A 791 25.24 4.52 -26.52
CA ALA A 791 25.48 3.72 -25.32
C ALA A 791 24.47 4.00 -24.20
N LYS A 792 24.02 2.95 -23.53
CA LYS A 792 23.40 2.98 -22.20
C LYS A 792 24.49 3.18 -21.15
N LEU A 793 24.29 4.11 -20.24
CA LEU A 793 25.29 4.53 -19.26
C LEU A 793 24.86 4.16 -17.84
N SER A 794 25.82 3.68 -17.04
CA SER A 794 25.62 3.37 -15.61
C SER A 794 26.88 3.67 -14.78
N VAL A 795 26.68 3.98 -13.51
CA VAL A 795 27.73 4.23 -12.52
C VAL A 795 27.41 3.45 -11.25
N ASP A 796 28.37 2.64 -10.77
CA ASP A 796 28.30 1.97 -9.46
C ASP A 796 29.67 2.11 -8.75
N GLY A 797 29.69 2.88 -7.67
CA GLY A 797 30.95 3.33 -7.04
C GLY A 797 31.84 4.09 -8.03
N ASP A 798 33.11 3.68 -8.12
CA ASP A 798 34.13 4.27 -8.99
C ASP A 798 34.16 3.64 -10.41
N LEU A 799 33.23 2.74 -10.74
CA LEU A 799 33.12 2.12 -12.06
C LEU A 799 32.07 2.85 -12.91
N PHE A 800 32.55 3.55 -13.93
CA PHE A 800 31.72 4.01 -15.04
C PHE A 800 31.67 2.93 -16.13
N ARG A 801 30.48 2.51 -16.53
CA ARG A 801 30.28 1.56 -17.64
C ARG A 801 29.30 2.12 -18.67
N ALA A 802 29.68 2.03 -19.93
CA ALA A 802 28.86 2.38 -21.08
C ALA A 802 28.74 1.16 -22.01
N THR A 803 27.52 0.74 -22.32
CA THR A 803 27.25 -0.41 -23.22
C THR A 803 26.33 0.00 -24.36
N GLY A 804 26.74 -0.29 -25.60
CA GLY A 804 25.92 -0.06 -26.78
C GLY A 804 26.25 -1.05 -27.90
N SER A 805 25.63 -0.86 -29.05
CA SER A 805 26.06 -1.47 -30.30
C SER A 805 26.45 -0.37 -31.29
N THR A 806 27.36 -0.70 -32.19
CA THR A 806 27.75 0.16 -33.31
C THR A 806 27.81 -0.63 -34.61
N GLY A 807 27.53 0.06 -35.71
CA GLY A 807 27.72 -0.50 -37.04
C GLY A 807 29.19 -0.43 -37.45
N ILE A 808 29.71 -1.55 -37.96
CA ILE A 808 31.02 -1.60 -38.61
C ILE A 808 30.90 -0.98 -40.00
N ALA A 809 31.93 -0.25 -40.41
CA ALA A 809 32.13 0.24 -41.76
C ALA A 809 33.48 -0.29 -42.28
N PHE A 810 33.49 -1.51 -42.83
CA PHE A 810 34.72 -2.17 -43.28
C PHE A 810 34.63 -2.55 -44.76
N SER A 811 35.36 -1.83 -45.62
CA SER A 811 35.49 -2.14 -47.06
C SER A 811 34.17 -2.40 -47.80
N GLY A 812 33.11 -1.69 -47.42
CA GLY A 812 31.77 -1.84 -48.01
C GLY A 812 30.96 -3.04 -47.51
N LEU A 813 31.38 -3.70 -46.41
CA LEU A 813 30.55 -4.62 -45.64
C LEU A 813 29.94 -3.88 -44.44
N ASP A 814 28.63 -4.05 -44.22
CA ASP A 814 27.93 -3.59 -43.03
C ASP A 814 27.71 -4.76 -42.07
N GLY A 815 27.94 -4.50 -40.78
CA GLY A 815 27.75 -5.46 -39.69
C GLY A 815 27.58 -4.71 -38.38
N THR A 816 27.34 -5.43 -37.28
CA THR A 816 27.17 -4.82 -35.95
C THR A 816 28.07 -5.48 -34.91
N VAL A 817 28.67 -4.65 -34.06
CA VAL A 817 29.48 -5.06 -32.90
C VAL A 817 28.90 -4.44 -31.64
N SER A 818 28.78 -5.27 -30.59
CA SER A 818 28.56 -4.78 -29.23
C SER A 818 29.83 -4.12 -28.72
N ALA A 819 29.70 -2.96 -28.09
CA ALA A 819 30.82 -2.19 -27.57
C ALA A 819 30.55 -1.84 -26.10
N THR A 820 31.43 -2.32 -25.22
CA THR A 820 31.47 -1.98 -23.80
C THR A 820 32.70 -1.12 -23.55
N TYR A 821 32.49 0.10 -23.04
CA TYR A 821 33.53 0.93 -22.45
C TYR A 821 33.43 0.88 -20.93
N GLU A 822 34.57 0.69 -20.28
CA GLU A 822 34.71 0.77 -18.83
C GLU A 822 35.81 1.77 -18.46
N ASN A 823 35.57 2.56 -17.41
CA ASN A 823 36.61 3.31 -16.72
C ASN A 823 36.46 3.08 -15.21
N GLN A 824 37.54 2.60 -14.58
CA GLN A 824 37.61 2.41 -13.13
C GLN A 824 38.93 3.00 -12.61
N GLY A 825 38.85 4.02 -11.76
CA GLY A 825 40.02 4.69 -11.20
C GLY A 825 40.98 5.26 -12.27
N GLY A 826 40.46 5.70 -13.42
CA GLY A 826 41.25 6.25 -14.53
C GLY A 826 41.82 5.21 -15.50
N LYS A 827 41.52 3.92 -15.33
CA LYS A 827 41.94 2.85 -16.26
C LYS A 827 40.80 2.54 -17.24
N GLU A 828 41.01 2.89 -18.51
CA GLU A 828 40.06 2.70 -19.60
C GLU A 828 40.16 1.32 -20.26
N LYS A 829 39.03 0.78 -20.74
CA LYS A 829 38.94 -0.41 -21.61
C LYS A 829 37.81 -0.22 -22.62
N VAL A 830 37.97 -0.74 -23.84
CA VAL A 830 36.91 -0.84 -24.86
C VAL A 830 36.92 -2.25 -25.45
N TYR A 831 35.84 -3.01 -25.35
CA TYR A 831 35.78 -4.39 -25.86
C TYR A 831 34.38 -4.83 -26.27
N GLY A 832 34.29 -5.91 -27.04
CA GLY A 832 33.02 -6.61 -27.30
C GLY A 832 33.06 -7.49 -28.54
N ASP A 833 31.89 -8.01 -28.93
CA ASP A 833 31.72 -9.08 -29.92
C ASP A 833 30.57 -8.76 -30.89
N GLY A 834 30.59 -9.32 -32.10
CA GLY A 834 29.58 -9.07 -33.12
C GLY A 834 29.73 -9.90 -34.40
N ASN A 835 28.93 -9.59 -35.41
CA ASN A 835 28.90 -10.32 -36.68
C ASN A 835 28.73 -9.36 -37.88
N ILE A 836 29.43 -9.67 -38.97
CA ILE A 836 29.32 -9.00 -40.28
C ILE A 836 28.67 -9.98 -41.26
N LYS A 837 27.47 -9.68 -41.74
CA LYS A 837 26.81 -10.48 -42.78
C LYS A 837 27.28 -10.04 -44.16
N ILE A 838 27.62 -10.99 -45.02
CA ILE A 838 27.95 -10.77 -46.43
C ILE A 838 26.78 -11.31 -47.27
N ASP A 839 26.12 -10.43 -48.02
CA ASP A 839 25.03 -10.80 -48.93
C ASP A 839 25.05 -9.86 -50.14
N LYS A 840 25.88 -10.19 -51.14
CA LYS A 840 26.15 -9.35 -52.32
C LYS A 840 26.15 -10.18 -53.61
N GLY A 841 25.00 -10.20 -54.28
CA GLY A 841 24.83 -10.91 -55.55
C GLY A 841 25.02 -12.42 -55.37
N ARG A 842 26.10 -12.97 -55.93
CA ARG A 842 26.46 -14.40 -55.80
C ARG A 842 27.34 -14.72 -54.60
N ALA A 843 27.83 -13.70 -53.88
CA ALA A 843 28.66 -13.83 -52.69
C ALA A 843 27.81 -13.77 -51.41
N LYS A 844 27.85 -14.83 -50.59
CA LYS A 844 27.07 -14.97 -49.35
C LYS A 844 27.93 -15.53 -48.22
N GLY A 845 27.80 -14.99 -47.01
CA GLY A 845 28.62 -15.42 -45.88
C GLY A 845 28.40 -14.63 -44.59
N SER A 846 29.23 -14.91 -43.60
CA SER A 846 29.29 -14.16 -42.34
C SER A 846 30.69 -14.21 -41.73
N ILE A 847 31.07 -13.17 -40.98
CA ILE A 847 32.31 -13.10 -40.20
C ILE A 847 31.94 -12.70 -38.77
N ASP A 848 32.22 -13.58 -37.81
CA ASP A 848 32.17 -13.26 -36.39
C ASP A 848 33.43 -12.47 -36.02
N VAL A 849 33.24 -11.37 -35.29
CA VAL A 849 34.28 -10.36 -35.04
C VAL A 849 34.31 -9.93 -33.59
N LYS A 850 35.53 -9.68 -33.09
CA LYS A 850 35.83 -9.34 -31.70
C LYS A 850 36.68 -8.08 -31.64
N LEU A 851 36.22 -7.09 -30.87
CA LEU A 851 36.91 -5.86 -30.55
C LEU A 851 37.66 -6.03 -29.22
N HIS A 852 38.98 -5.90 -29.26
CA HIS A 852 39.86 -6.08 -28.11
C HIS A 852 40.13 -4.78 -27.34
N PRO A 853 40.56 -4.83 -26.05
CA PRO A 853 40.87 -3.66 -25.22
C PRO A 853 41.86 -2.63 -25.82
N ASN A 854 42.72 -3.07 -26.73
CA ASN A 854 43.67 -2.25 -27.50
C ASN A 854 43.06 -1.62 -28.77
N GLN A 855 41.75 -1.79 -29.00
CA GLN A 855 40.97 -1.36 -30.17
C GLN A 855 41.32 -2.08 -31.49
N THR A 856 42.00 -3.24 -31.47
CA THR A 856 42.09 -4.11 -32.66
C THR A 856 40.81 -4.92 -32.86
N LEU A 857 40.51 -5.23 -34.13
CA LEU A 857 39.40 -6.08 -34.54
C LEU A 857 39.98 -7.38 -35.11
N THR A 858 39.66 -8.52 -34.50
CA THR A 858 39.97 -9.86 -35.03
C THR A 858 38.66 -10.56 -35.42
N GLY A 859 38.70 -11.59 -36.25
CA GLY A 859 37.50 -12.35 -36.57
C GLY A 859 37.74 -13.60 -37.41
N SER A 860 36.70 -14.42 -37.52
CA SER A 860 36.68 -15.61 -38.37
C SER A 860 35.29 -15.81 -38.98
N GLY A 861 35.22 -16.41 -40.17
CA GLY A 861 33.99 -16.49 -40.93
C GLY A 861 34.03 -17.47 -42.08
N LYS A 862 32.94 -17.52 -42.85
CA LYS A 862 32.86 -18.28 -44.10
C LYS A 862 32.18 -17.45 -45.19
N LEU A 863 32.73 -17.51 -46.39
CA LEU A 863 32.21 -16.92 -47.61
C LEU A 863 32.01 -18.00 -48.67
N SER A 864 30.81 -18.03 -49.25
CA SER A 864 30.44 -18.87 -50.38
C SER A 864 30.18 -18.02 -51.62
N TYR A 865 30.58 -18.50 -52.79
CA TYR A 865 30.35 -17.87 -54.07
C TYR A 865 29.74 -18.86 -55.06
N GLU A 866 28.53 -18.58 -55.54
CA GLU A 866 27.88 -19.37 -56.59
C GLU A 866 28.46 -19.01 -57.96
N ILE A 867 29.32 -19.86 -58.51
CA ILE A 867 29.95 -19.62 -59.81
C ILE A 867 28.91 -19.81 -60.92
N LYS A 868 28.14 -20.90 -60.81
CA LYS A 868 27.01 -21.26 -61.68
C LYS A 868 26.02 -22.05 -60.81
N LYS A 869 24.77 -22.16 -61.28
CA LYS A 869 23.77 -23.02 -60.63
C LYS A 869 24.36 -24.40 -60.35
N ASP A 870 24.16 -24.87 -59.13
CA ASP A 870 24.63 -26.16 -58.59
C ASP A 870 26.18 -26.31 -58.53
N MET A 871 26.94 -25.20 -58.62
CA MET A 871 28.41 -25.16 -58.50
C MET A 871 28.89 -23.99 -57.63
N VAL A 872 29.28 -24.31 -56.40
CA VAL A 872 29.62 -23.34 -55.33
C VAL A 872 31.08 -23.53 -54.90
N ALA A 873 31.83 -22.42 -54.89
CA ALA A 873 33.10 -22.32 -54.15
C ALA A 873 32.81 -21.82 -52.73
N SER A 874 33.54 -22.29 -51.72
CA SER A 874 33.45 -21.69 -50.39
C SER A 874 34.79 -21.67 -49.67
N ALA A 875 35.07 -20.55 -48.99
CA ALA A 875 36.30 -20.31 -48.25
C ALA A 875 36.02 -19.82 -46.82
N ALA A 876 36.81 -20.29 -45.87
CA ALA A 876 36.93 -19.66 -44.56
C ALA A 876 37.64 -18.30 -44.71
N ILE A 877 37.27 -17.33 -43.89
CA ILE A 877 37.93 -16.02 -43.77
C ILE A 877 38.48 -15.90 -42.35
N THR A 878 39.71 -15.41 -42.19
CA THR A 878 40.25 -15.00 -40.88
C THR A 878 40.78 -13.58 -40.95
N ILE A 879 40.61 -12.81 -39.86
CA ILE A 879 41.19 -11.47 -39.64
C ILE A 879 42.06 -11.55 -38.36
N ASP A 880 43.37 -11.40 -38.50
CA ASP A 880 44.33 -11.53 -37.40
C ASP A 880 44.53 -10.23 -36.58
N GLU A 881 45.31 -10.30 -35.50
CA GLU A 881 45.61 -9.15 -34.62
C GLU A 881 46.35 -8.00 -35.34
N LYS A 882 46.99 -8.28 -36.49
CA LYS A 882 47.66 -7.31 -37.35
C LYS A 882 46.73 -6.76 -38.44
N GLN A 883 45.45 -7.14 -38.41
CA GLN A 883 44.41 -6.85 -39.42
C GLN A 883 44.72 -7.45 -40.80
N LYS A 884 45.54 -8.50 -40.88
CA LYS A 884 45.72 -9.30 -42.10
C LYS A 884 44.51 -10.20 -42.31
N ILE A 885 44.06 -10.31 -43.56
CA ILE A 885 42.96 -11.19 -43.97
C ILE A 885 43.53 -12.42 -44.70
N THR A 886 43.01 -13.62 -44.43
CA THR A 886 43.30 -14.86 -45.18
C THR A 886 42.02 -15.52 -45.70
N PHE A 887 42.15 -16.34 -46.74
CA PHE A 887 41.06 -17.08 -47.40
C PHE A 887 41.49 -18.52 -47.69
N ASP A 888 40.76 -19.52 -47.19
CA ASP A 888 41.09 -20.95 -47.33
C ASP A 888 39.85 -21.75 -47.77
N GLY A 889 39.85 -22.41 -48.94
CA GLY A 889 38.59 -22.90 -49.55
C GLY A 889 38.58 -24.20 -50.37
N GLU A 890 37.36 -24.64 -50.69
CA GLU A 890 36.98 -25.91 -51.35
C GLU A 890 35.93 -25.68 -52.46
N LEU A 891 35.93 -26.55 -53.48
CA LEU A 891 34.98 -26.56 -54.61
C LEU A 891 34.15 -27.84 -54.63
N SER A 892 32.85 -27.74 -54.94
CA SER A 892 31.93 -28.87 -55.06
C SER A 892 31.29 -28.96 -56.46
N PHE A 893 31.09 -30.20 -56.95
CA PHE A 893 30.59 -30.53 -58.28
C PHE A 893 29.61 -31.73 -58.23
N PRO A 894 28.62 -31.81 -59.15
CA PRO A 894 27.75 -32.98 -59.32
C PRO A 894 28.39 -34.10 -60.18
N ASP A 895 27.84 -35.31 -60.08
CA ASP A 895 28.20 -36.45 -60.95
C ASP A 895 27.76 -36.23 -62.42
N ILE A 896 28.47 -36.83 -63.38
CA ILE A 896 28.29 -36.59 -64.82
C ILE A 896 28.10 -37.92 -65.58
N THR A 897 26.95 -38.09 -66.23
CA THR A 897 26.71 -39.22 -67.15
C THR A 897 27.44 -39.00 -68.48
N LEU A 898 28.25 -39.97 -68.90
CA LEU A 898 29.05 -39.94 -70.13
C LEU A 898 28.27 -40.48 -71.34
N PHE A 899 27.54 -41.59 -71.18
CA PHE A 899 26.69 -42.17 -72.25
C PHE A 899 25.63 -43.15 -71.69
N PRO A 900 24.46 -43.30 -72.36
CA PRO A 900 23.40 -44.23 -71.94
C PRO A 900 23.70 -45.70 -72.26
N ARG A 901 22.94 -46.62 -71.66
CA ARG A 901 23.04 -48.07 -71.91
C ARG A 901 22.57 -48.47 -73.32
N PHE A 902 23.24 -49.46 -73.90
CA PHE A 902 22.93 -50.06 -75.21
C PHE A 902 23.03 -51.61 -75.17
N PRO A 903 22.07 -52.36 -75.75
CA PRO A 903 20.72 -51.91 -76.11
C PRO A 903 19.95 -51.45 -74.85
N LYS A 904 18.83 -50.75 -75.06
CA LYS A 904 18.00 -50.24 -73.95
C LYS A 904 17.34 -51.39 -73.16
N ASP A 905 16.90 -52.42 -73.88
CA ASP A 905 16.15 -53.56 -73.34
C ASP A 905 16.99 -54.84 -73.39
N GLU A 906 16.88 -55.69 -72.36
CA GLU A 906 17.70 -56.91 -72.20
C GLU A 906 16.94 -58.18 -72.69
N THR A 907 16.22 -58.07 -73.80
CA THR A 907 15.43 -59.17 -74.37
C THR A 907 16.30 -60.17 -75.13
N PRO A 908 16.28 -61.49 -74.81
CA PRO A 908 17.04 -62.49 -75.55
C PRO A 908 16.54 -62.65 -76.99
N LYS A 909 17.48 -62.74 -77.93
CA LYS A 909 17.24 -63.02 -79.35
C LYS A 909 17.35 -64.52 -79.61
N SER A 910 16.35 -65.09 -80.30
CA SER A 910 16.37 -66.52 -80.64
C SER A 910 17.50 -66.87 -81.62
N LEU A 911 18.11 -68.04 -81.42
CA LEU A 911 19.04 -68.72 -82.32
C LEU A 911 18.32 -69.85 -83.07
N PHE A 912 17.51 -70.64 -82.37
CA PHE A 912 16.59 -71.62 -82.96
C PHE A 912 15.41 -71.87 -82.03
N SER A 913 14.28 -72.30 -82.60
CA SER A 913 13.10 -72.74 -81.85
C SER A 913 12.32 -73.80 -82.62
N ALA A 914 11.82 -74.81 -81.91
CA ALA A 914 10.98 -75.89 -82.43
C ALA A 914 9.70 -76.03 -81.58
N SER A 915 8.61 -76.44 -82.21
CA SER A 915 7.31 -76.63 -81.54
C SER A 915 6.45 -77.67 -82.27
N GLY A 916 5.61 -78.39 -81.52
CA GLY A 916 4.67 -79.38 -82.05
C GLY A 916 3.39 -79.46 -81.22
N SER A 917 2.27 -79.82 -81.85
CA SER A 917 0.95 -79.82 -81.22
C SER A 917 0.31 -81.21 -81.18
N ILE A 918 -0.31 -81.55 -80.04
CA ILE A 918 -0.99 -82.80 -79.77
C ILE A 918 -2.46 -82.47 -79.43
N PRO A 919 -3.45 -82.93 -80.22
CA PRO A 919 -4.87 -82.74 -79.88
C PRO A 919 -5.30 -83.67 -78.74
N ILE A 920 -6.23 -83.23 -77.88
CA ILE A 920 -6.76 -84.05 -76.78
C ILE A 920 -8.03 -84.78 -77.25
N PRO A 921 -8.04 -86.13 -77.34
CA PRO A 921 -9.21 -86.89 -77.79
C PRO A 921 -10.42 -86.71 -76.87
N GLY A 922 -11.63 -86.66 -77.43
CA GLY A 922 -12.89 -86.57 -76.68
C GLY A 922 -13.21 -85.19 -76.07
N ALA A 923 -12.23 -84.30 -75.91
CA ALA A 923 -12.39 -82.99 -75.26
C ALA A 923 -12.72 -81.82 -76.23
N SER A 924 -13.15 -82.11 -77.45
CA SER A 924 -13.44 -81.11 -78.50
C SER A 924 -14.89 -81.23 -78.97
N ILE A 925 -15.63 -80.11 -79.01
CA ILE A 925 -17.07 -80.08 -79.31
C ILE A 925 -17.30 -79.09 -80.46
N GLY A 926 -17.72 -79.62 -81.63
CA GLY A 926 -17.90 -78.81 -82.83
C GLY A 926 -16.57 -78.27 -83.41
N PRO A 927 -16.57 -77.10 -84.06
CA PRO A 927 -15.39 -76.54 -84.73
C PRO A 927 -14.38 -75.86 -83.77
N ILE A 928 -14.36 -76.26 -82.49
CA ILE A 928 -13.46 -75.73 -81.45
C ILE A 928 -12.70 -76.91 -80.84
N GLY A 929 -11.37 -76.85 -80.88
CA GLY A 929 -10.48 -77.94 -80.48
C GLY A 929 -9.57 -77.58 -79.32
N LEU A 930 -9.40 -78.51 -78.37
CA LEU A 930 -8.44 -78.39 -77.27
C LEU A 930 -7.13 -79.12 -77.61
N LYS A 931 -6.01 -78.41 -77.53
CA LYS A 931 -4.68 -78.89 -77.96
C LYS A 931 -3.62 -78.60 -76.90
N VAL A 932 -2.59 -79.44 -76.83
CA VAL A 932 -1.33 -79.17 -76.12
C VAL A 932 -0.26 -78.79 -77.14
N GLU A 933 0.37 -77.63 -77.00
CA GLU A 933 1.47 -77.16 -77.84
C GLU A 933 2.78 -77.22 -77.03
N LEU A 934 3.67 -78.16 -77.36
CA LEU A 934 5.02 -78.24 -76.80
C LEU A 934 5.97 -77.36 -77.60
N TYR A 935 6.90 -76.68 -76.93
CA TYR A 935 7.90 -75.82 -77.58
C TYR A 935 9.23 -75.81 -76.84
N GLY A 936 10.30 -75.51 -77.56
CA GLY A 936 11.61 -75.21 -76.98
C GLY A 936 12.53 -74.48 -77.95
N GLY A 937 13.60 -73.87 -77.44
CA GLY A 937 14.55 -73.11 -78.25
C GLY A 937 15.75 -72.58 -77.47
N LEU A 938 16.73 -72.06 -78.20
CA LEU A 938 17.94 -71.44 -77.68
C LEU A 938 18.06 -70.00 -78.21
N GLY A 939 18.72 -69.11 -77.47
CA GLY A 939 18.85 -67.68 -77.77
C GLY A 939 20.06 -67.04 -77.06
N TYR A 940 20.25 -65.73 -77.24
CA TYR A 940 21.36 -64.96 -76.64
C TYR A 940 20.99 -63.50 -76.32
N TYR A 941 21.75 -62.85 -75.43
CA TYR A 941 21.57 -61.45 -75.03
C TYR A 941 22.93 -60.74 -74.80
N TYR A 942 22.96 -59.41 -74.82
CA TYR A 942 24.13 -58.59 -74.45
C TYR A 942 23.78 -57.16 -74.03
N TYR A 943 24.67 -56.46 -73.34
CA TYR A 943 24.60 -55.02 -73.05
C TYR A 943 25.95 -54.35 -72.73
N VAL A 944 25.98 -53.01 -72.84
CA VAL A 944 27.08 -52.11 -72.42
C VAL A 944 26.48 -50.79 -71.89
N GLY A 945 27.03 -50.24 -70.81
CA GLY A 945 26.65 -48.93 -70.24
C GLY A 945 25.49 -48.98 -69.21
N PRO A 946 25.13 -47.84 -68.61
CA PRO A 946 25.59 -46.48 -68.94
C PRO A 946 27.01 -46.20 -68.43
N GLY A 947 27.73 -45.31 -69.11
CA GLY A 947 29.00 -44.76 -68.63
C GLY A 947 28.75 -43.56 -67.70
N VAL A 948 29.36 -43.54 -66.52
CA VAL A 948 29.24 -42.43 -65.55
C VAL A 948 30.62 -42.02 -65.02
N LEU A 949 30.78 -40.72 -64.73
CA LEU A 949 31.92 -40.10 -64.08
C LEU A 949 31.47 -39.56 -62.71
N THR A 950 32.10 -40.00 -61.62
CA THR A 950 31.68 -39.67 -60.26
C THR A 950 32.84 -39.24 -59.34
N GLY A 951 32.47 -38.60 -58.22
CA GLY A 951 33.40 -38.28 -57.13
C GLY A 951 34.34 -37.11 -57.42
N ILE A 952 33.91 -36.17 -58.27
CA ILE A 952 34.71 -35.02 -58.70
C ILE A 952 35.04 -34.12 -57.50
N LYS A 953 36.34 -34.02 -57.16
CA LYS A 953 36.86 -33.09 -56.16
C LYS A 953 38.00 -32.26 -56.75
N ALA A 954 38.01 -30.96 -56.44
CA ALA A 954 39.11 -30.07 -56.81
C ALA A 954 39.54 -29.18 -55.64
N THR A 955 40.85 -28.98 -55.51
CA THR A 955 41.47 -28.08 -54.54
C THR A 955 42.08 -26.90 -55.28
N VAL A 956 41.83 -25.68 -54.81
CA VAL A 956 42.38 -24.44 -55.36
C VAL A 956 43.08 -23.66 -54.25
N LYS A 957 44.24 -23.08 -54.57
CA LYS A 957 44.90 -22.05 -53.76
C LYS A 957 44.92 -20.76 -54.57
N PHE A 958 44.63 -19.63 -53.94
CA PHE A 958 44.52 -18.35 -54.61
C PHE A 958 44.82 -17.19 -53.64
N SER A 959 45.65 -16.24 -54.09
CA SER A 959 46.00 -15.01 -53.35
C SER A 959 45.43 -13.80 -54.10
N PRO A 960 44.25 -13.26 -53.71
CA PRO A 960 43.48 -12.33 -54.56
C PRO A 960 44.10 -10.94 -54.81
N PHE A 961 45.29 -10.65 -54.28
CA PHE A 961 45.83 -9.29 -54.13
C PHE A 961 47.29 -9.16 -54.54
N GLU A 962 47.88 -10.18 -55.18
CA GLU A 962 49.22 -10.10 -55.78
C GLU A 962 49.12 -9.77 -57.29
N PRO A 963 50.12 -9.10 -57.90
CA PRO A 963 49.97 -8.57 -59.27
C PRO A 963 49.88 -9.62 -60.38
N ASP A 964 50.35 -10.84 -60.12
CA ASP A 964 50.40 -11.94 -61.10
C ASP A 964 50.20 -13.29 -60.36
N PRO A 965 48.94 -13.72 -60.11
CA PRO A 965 48.64 -14.83 -59.20
C PRO A 965 48.74 -16.22 -59.86
N ASP A 966 49.79 -16.97 -59.50
CA ASP A 966 50.02 -18.37 -59.90
C ASP A 966 48.77 -19.26 -59.68
N PHE A 967 48.18 -19.79 -60.76
CA PHE A 967 46.99 -20.62 -60.72
C PHE A 967 47.33 -22.12 -60.70
N ALA A 968 47.04 -22.82 -59.61
CA ALA A 968 47.24 -24.26 -59.46
C ALA A 968 45.92 -25.00 -59.21
N PHE A 969 45.69 -26.08 -59.97
CA PHE A 969 44.47 -26.88 -59.96
C PHE A 969 44.79 -28.38 -60.01
N SER A 970 44.08 -29.19 -59.22
CA SER A 970 44.17 -30.65 -59.22
C SER A 970 42.77 -31.24 -59.10
N MET A 971 42.48 -32.31 -59.84
CA MET A 971 41.16 -32.91 -59.94
C MET A 971 41.23 -34.44 -59.93
N LYS A 972 40.40 -35.08 -59.10
CA LYS A 972 40.22 -36.54 -59.07
C LYS A 972 38.80 -36.89 -59.51
N ALA A 973 38.65 -37.93 -60.32
CA ALA A 973 37.35 -38.44 -60.78
C ALA A 973 37.43 -39.93 -61.16
N LYS A 974 36.33 -40.67 -61.06
CA LYS A 974 36.27 -42.09 -61.46
C LYS A 974 35.24 -42.31 -62.57
N ALA A 975 35.65 -42.96 -63.65
CA ALA A 975 34.74 -43.43 -64.70
C ALA A 975 34.40 -44.93 -64.55
N SER A 976 33.15 -45.31 -64.86
CA SER A 976 32.66 -46.69 -64.75
C SER A 976 31.70 -47.04 -65.88
N ILE A 977 31.87 -48.23 -66.48
CA ILE A 977 31.11 -48.74 -67.64
C ILE A 977 30.82 -50.25 -67.44
N PRO A 978 29.58 -50.66 -67.08
CA PRO A 978 29.22 -52.08 -66.98
C PRO A 978 28.94 -52.70 -68.37
N ALA A 979 29.03 -54.03 -68.49
CA ALA A 979 28.74 -54.76 -69.73
C ALA A 979 28.30 -56.22 -69.47
N GLY A 980 27.94 -56.97 -70.51
CA GLY A 980 27.71 -58.40 -70.39
C GLY A 980 27.04 -59.04 -71.61
N GLY A 981 26.88 -60.36 -71.57
CA GLY A 981 26.11 -61.12 -72.55
C GLY A 981 26.17 -62.63 -72.31
N GLY A 982 25.20 -63.36 -72.84
CA GLY A 982 25.04 -64.79 -72.54
C GLY A 982 24.04 -65.51 -73.44
N ILE A 983 23.86 -66.79 -73.16
CA ILE A 983 22.97 -67.73 -73.87
C ILE A 983 21.77 -68.06 -72.96
N THR A 984 20.60 -68.26 -73.57
CA THR A 984 19.34 -68.62 -72.91
C THR A 984 18.71 -69.83 -73.61
N GLY A 985 18.17 -70.80 -72.89
CA GLY A 985 17.45 -71.94 -73.45
C GLY A 985 16.12 -72.17 -72.75
N THR A 986 15.03 -72.36 -73.49
CA THR A 986 13.67 -72.49 -72.95
C THR A 986 13.02 -73.77 -73.44
N VAL A 987 12.25 -74.44 -72.59
CA VAL A 987 11.36 -75.57 -72.94
C VAL A 987 10.02 -75.40 -72.20
N GLY A 988 8.89 -75.69 -72.84
CA GLY A 988 7.57 -75.52 -72.23
C GLY A 988 6.41 -76.19 -72.95
N ALA A 989 5.24 -76.08 -72.35
CA ALA A 989 3.98 -76.63 -72.82
C ALA A 989 2.84 -75.61 -72.60
N ASN A 990 2.03 -75.39 -73.64
CA ASN A 990 0.79 -74.62 -73.56
C ASN A 990 -0.42 -75.57 -73.72
N VAL A 991 -1.50 -75.32 -72.98
CA VAL A 991 -2.83 -75.84 -73.29
C VAL A 991 -3.61 -74.71 -73.97
N VAL A 992 -4.14 -74.98 -75.16
CA VAL A 992 -4.72 -73.97 -76.05
C VAL A 992 -6.11 -74.42 -76.50
N LEU A 993 -7.09 -73.54 -76.31
CA LEU A 993 -8.42 -73.65 -76.92
C LEU A 993 -8.40 -72.90 -78.26
N ASP A 994 -8.64 -73.63 -79.34
CA ASP A 994 -8.45 -73.17 -80.72
C ASP A 994 -9.81 -73.10 -81.44
N ALA A 995 -10.28 -71.90 -81.73
CA ALA A 995 -11.53 -71.62 -82.43
C ALA A 995 -11.26 -70.85 -83.74
N PHE A 996 -12.15 -70.99 -84.72
CA PHE A 996 -11.94 -70.56 -86.13
C PHE A 996 -11.55 -69.08 -86.36
N ILE A 997 -11.72 -68.21 -85.35
CA ILE A 997 -11.41 -66.77 -85.40
C ILE A 997 -10.54 -66.29 -84.21
N GLY A 998 -10.07 -67.19 -83.34
CA GLY A 998 -9.17 -66.84 -82.24
C GLY A 998 -8.74 -68.02 -81.34
N LYS A 999 -7.54 -67.89 -80.77
CA LYS A 999 -6.94 -68.82 -79.79
C LYS A 999 -6.86 -68.16 -78.42
N VAL A 1000 -7.13 -68.92 -77.37
CA VAL A 1000 -6.78 -68.55 -75.98
C VAL A 1000 -6.05 -69.72 -75.34
N GLY A 1001 -4.93 -69.46 -74.69
CA GLY A 1001 -4.09 -70.50 -74.11
C GLY A 1001 -3.39 -70.09 -72.81
N GLY A 1002 -3.13 -71.10 -71.97
CA GLY A 1002 -2.34 -71.00 -70.75
C GLY A 1002 -1.23 -72.04 -70.77
N GLY A 1003 -0.03 -71.72 -70.30
CA GLY A 1003 1.12 -72.60 -70.40
C GLY A 1003 2.17 -72.40 -69.32
N LEU A 1004 3.04 -73.39 -69.19
CA LEU A 1004 4.19 -73.41 -68.27
C LEU A 1004 5.47 -73.66 -69.07
N SER A 1005 6.54 -72.95 -68.72
CA SER A 1005 7.87 -73.14 -69.32
C SER A 1005 8.99 -72.96 -68.31
N VAL A 1006 10.10 -73.64 -68.57
CA VAL A 1006 11.37 -73.51 -67.84
C VAL A 1006 12.38 -72.89 -68.78
N GLU A 1007 12.98 -71.77 -68.36
CA GLU A 1007 14.09 -71.10 -69.05
C GLU A 1007 15.37 -71.24 -68.22
N ALA A 1008 16.41 -71.83 -68.80
CA ALA A 1008 17.77 -71.82 -68.31
C ALA A 1008 18.59 -70.70 -68.97
N ARG A 1009 19.57 -70.16 -68.26
CA ARG A 1009 20.46 -69.09 -68.73
C ARG A 1009 21.90 -69.36 -68.30
N ALA A 1010 22.86 -68.98 -69.14
CA ALA A 1010 24.28 -69.00 -68.84
C ALA A 1010 24.96 -67.81 -69.52
N GLY A 1011 25.52 -66.87 -68.75
CA GLY A 1011 26.04 -65.63 -69.30
C GLY A 1011 27.23 -65.04 -68.54
N LEU A 1012 28.04 -64.27 -69.26
CA LEU A 1012 29.17 -63.51 -68.74
C LEU A 1012 28.73 -62.09 -68.38
N LYS A 1013 29.00 -61.64 -67.16
CA LYS A 1013 28.72 -60.29 -66.69
C LYS A 1013 30.02 -59.49 -66.56
N GLY A 1014 30.27 -58.59 -67.50
CA GLY A 1014 31.50 -57.80 -67.57
C GLY A 1014 31.40 -56.45 -66.82
N LYS A 1015 32.56 -55.90 -66.46
CA LYS A 1015 32.70 -54.49 -66.11
C LYS A 1015 34.02 -53.94 -66.64
N ALA A 1016 33.96 -52.71 -67.14
CA ALA A 1016 35.10 -51.87 -67.46
C ALA A 1016 35.12 -50.69 -66.48
N GLU A 1017 36.14 -50.60 -65.63
CA GLU A 1017 36.33 -49.48 -64.71
C GLU A 1017 37.60 -48.71 -65.10
N LEU A 1018 37.54 -47.37 -65.07
CA LEU A 1018 38.68 -46.48 -65.32
C LEU A 1018 38.71 -45.42 -64.21
N GLY A 1019 39.43 -45.72 -63.13
CA GLY A 1019 39.74 -44.73 -62.09
C GLY A 1019 41.08 -44.05 -62.41
N GLY A 1020 41.17 -42.74 -62.28
CA GLY A 1020 42.42 -42.02 -62.50
C GLY A 1020 42.52 -40.66 -61.81
N GLU A 1021 43.75 -40.20 -61.66
CA GLU A 1021 44.10 -38.89 -61.10
C GLU A 1021 44.64 -38.00 -62.21
N ILE A 1022 44.12 -36.77 -62.30
CA ILE A 1022 44.51 -35.80 -63.32
C ILE A 1022 45.22 -34.63 -62.64
N ALA A 1023 46.51 -34.47 -62.96
CA ALA A 1023 47.33 -33.39 -62.45
C ALA A 1023 47.64 -32.39 -63.58
N TYR A 1024 47.58 -31.10 -63.24
CA TYR A 1024 48.06 -30.03 -64.11
C TYR A 1024 48.91 -29.04 -63.31
N ALA A 1025 50.18 -28.91 -63.66
CA ALA A 1025 51.12 -28.01 -63.00
C ALA A 1025 52.28 -27.63 -63.92
N LYS A 1026 52.66 -26.34 -63.95
CA LYS A 1026 53.78 -25.82 -64.75
C LYS A 1026 53.68 -26.25 -66.22
N ASP A 1027 52.53 -25.96 -66.82
CA ASP A 1027 52.13 -26.31 -68.20
C ASP A 1027 52.10 -27.81 -68.56
N ARG A 1028 52.49 -28.72 -67.65
CA ARG A 1028 52.34 -30.17 -67.84
C ARG A 1028 51.00 -30.67 -67.32
N PHE A 1029 50.33 -31.45 -68.17
CA PHE A 1029 49.21 -32.33 -67.86
C PHE A 1029 49.69 -33.77 -67.74
N SER A 1030 49.28 -34.50 -66.70
CA SER A 1030 49.49 -35.95 -66.56
C SER A 1030 48.25 -36.67 -66.03
N VAL A 1031 48.11 -37.94 -66.40
CA VAL A 1031 47.03 -38.84 -66.02
C VAL A 1031 47.60 -40.18 -65.62
N ASP A 1032 47.43 -40.52 -64.34
CA ASP A 1032 47.68 -41.86 -63.81
C ASP A 1032 46.34 -42.56 -63.61
N ALA A 1033 46.11 -43.64 -64.34
CA ALA A 1033 44.85 -44.37 -64.32
C ALA A 1033 45.06 -45.89 -64.19
N SER A 1034 44.02 -46.58 -63.73
CA SER A 1034 43.93 -48.04 -63.81
C SER A 1034 42.66 -48.43 -64.54
N ALA A 1035 42.83 -49.08 -65.69
CA ALA A 1035 41.77 -49.78 -66.38
C ALA A 1035 41.63 -51.18 -65.76
N TYR A 1036 40.40 -51.59 -65.47
CA TYR A 1036 40.06 -52.97 -65.14
C TYR A 1036 39.04 -53.46 -66.16
N ILE A 1037 39.27 -54.64 -66.73
CA ILE A 1037 38.31 -55.36 -67.58
C ILE A 1037 38.18 -56.78 -67.03
N GLY A 1038 36.97 -57.19 -66.67
CA GLY A 1038 36.72 -58.55 -66.20
C GLY A 1038 35.25 -58.85 -65.97
N GLY A 1039 34.93 -60.12 -65.73
CA GLY A 1039 33.55 -60.56 -65.49
C GLY A 1039 33.42 -61.97 -64.92
N SER A 1040 32.26 -62.27 -64.34
CA SER A 1040 31.89 -63.59 -63.80
C SER A 1040 30.86 -64.30 -64.67
N ILE A 1041 30.77 -65.63 -64.55
CA ILE A 1041 29.73 -66.45 -65.20
C ILE A 1041 28.55 -66.65 -64.24
N GLU A 1042 27.36 -66.17 -64.64
CA GLU A 1042 26.09 -66.35 -63.95
C GLU A 1042 25.25 -67.44 -64.66
N LEU A 1043 24.78 -68.43 -63.91
CA LEU A 1043 23.79 -69.42 -64.34
C LEU A 1043 22.42 -69.05 -63.74
N GLY A 1044 21.34 -69.24 -64.51
CA GLY A 1044 19.98 -68.98 -64.06
C GLY A 1044 19.00 -70.05 -64.49
N ALA A 1045 17.93 -70.24 -63.72
CA ALA A 1045 16.79 -71.09 -64.06
C ALA A 1045 15.48 -70.44 -63.59
N ALA A 1046 14.50 -70.31 -64.48
CA ALA A 1046 13.23 -69.65 -64.22
C ALA A 1046 12.04 -70.50 -64.70
N LEU A 1047 11.14 -70.86 -63.78
CA LEU A 1047 9.81 -71.39 -64.09
C LEU A 1047 8.85 -70.22 -64.35
N LYS A 1048 8.14 -70.26 -65.48
CA LYS A 1048 7.24 -69.21 -65.94
C LYS A 1048 5.87 -69.77 -66.29
N ALA A 1049 4.83 -69.05 -65.90
CA ALA A 1049 3.48 -69.22 -66.42
C ALA A 1049 3.21 -68.17 -67.51
N LYS A 1050 2.47 -68.55 -68.54
CA LYS A 1050 2.01 -67.66 -69.62
C LYS A 1050 0.51 -67.82 -69.78
N VAL A 1051 -0.21 -66.71 -69.98
CA VAL A 1051 -1.56 -66.69 -70.56
C VAL A 1051 -1.51 -65.78 -71.77
N PHE A 1052 -2.14 -66.19 -72.87
CA PHE A 1052 -2.18 -65.43 -74.11
C PHE A 1052 -3.54 -65.56 -74.79
N ALA A 1053 -3.89 -64.51 -75.54
CA ALA A 1053 -5.05 -64.48 -76.42
C ALA A 1053 -4.63 -63.91 -77.76
N GLU A 1054 -5.04 -64.57 -78.85
CA GLU A 1054 -4.73 -64.21 -80.22
C GLU A 1054 -6.04 -64.22 -81.02
N ALA A 1055 -6.37 -63.11 -81.69
CA ALA A 1055 -7.59 -62.98 -82.49
C ALA A 1055 -7.25 -62.45 -83.89
N GLY A 1056 -7.95 -62.96 -84.90
CA GLY A 1056 -7.76 -62.54 -86.30
C GLY A 1056 -7.56 -63.70 -87.28
N VAL A 1057 -7.45 -63.36 -88.56
CA VAL A 1057 -7.46 -64.32 -89.68
C VAL A 1057 -6.26 -64.06 -90.60
N SER A 1058 -5.59 -65.15 -91.00
CA SER A 1058 -4.39 -65.10 -91.86
C SER A 1058 -3.31 -64.18 -91.28
N VAL A 1059 -2.85 -63.16 -92.03
CA VAL A 1059 -1.81 -62.19 -91.63
C VAL A 1059 -2.30 -61.08 -90.69
N PHE A 1060 -3.61 -60.88 -90.56
CA PHE A 1060 -4.19 -59.84 -89.71
C PHE A 1060 -4.52 -60.42 -88.33
N LYS A 1061 -3.50 -60.54 -87.49
CA LYS A 1061 -3.64 -61.05 -86.12
C LYS A 1061 -3.22 -60.00 -85.09
N VAL A 1062 -3.97 -59.94 -84.00
CA VAL A 1062 -3.60 -59.21 -82.78
C VAL A 1062 -3.45 -60.24 -81.66
N SER A 1063 -2.26 -60.31 -81.08
CA SER A 1063 -1.98 -61.13 -79.90
C SER A 1063 -1.66 -60.25 -78.69
N THR A 1064 -2.09 -60.71 -77.52
CA THR A 1064 -1.66 -60.20 -76.23
C THR A 1064 -1.21 -61.37 -75.36
N GLU A 1065 -0.12 -61.18 -74.62
CA GLU A 1065 0.37 -62.18 -73.69
C GLU A 1065 0.80 -61.56 -72.36
N LYS A 1066 0.54 -62.29 -71.29
CA LYS A 1066 1.08 -62.01 -69.97
C LYS A 1066 1.90 -63.21 -69.51
N VAL A 1067 3.16 -62.95 -69.19
CA VAL A 1067 4.09 -63.94 -68.63
C VAL A 1067 4.38 -63.54 -67.18
N TRP A 1068 4.28 -64.50 -66.27
CA TRP A 1068 4.66 -64.39 -64.87
C TRP A 1068 5.82 -65.35 -64.61
N THR A 1069 6.90 -64.87 -64.00
CA THR A 1069 7.92 -65.77 -63.44
C THR A 1069 7.42 -66.28 -62.09
N LEU A 1070 7.14 -67.59 -62.00
CA LEU A 1070 6.63 -68.23 -60.78
C LEU A 1070 7.76 -68.47 -59.76
N LYS A 1071 8.94 -68.85 -60.24
CA LYS A 1071 10.15 -69.04 -59.44
C LYS A 1071 11.37 -68.81 -60.32
N GLU A 1072 12.35 -68.04 -59.83
CA GLU A 1072 13.65 -67.86 -60.49
C GLU A 1072 14.78 -68.12 -59.48
N ALA A 1073 15.80 -68.83 -59.90
CA ALA A 1073 17.03 -69.06 -59.15
C ALA A 1073 18.22 -68.61 -60.00
N LYS A 1074 19.15 -67.87 -59.38
CA LYS A 1074 20.38 -67.36 -60.00
C LYS A 1074 21.57 -67.79 -59.17
N PHE A 1075 22.65 -68.16 -59.84
CA PHE A 1075 23.88 -68.68 -59.26
C PHE A 1075 25.05 -68.02 -59.99
N ASP A 1076 25.75 -67.11 -59.33
CA ASP A 1076 27.12 -66.80 -59.77
C ASP A 1076 27.96 -68.06 -59.50
N THR A 1077 28.72 -68.50 -60.51
CA THR A 1077 29.55 -69.71 -60.43
C THR A 1077 30.82 -69.51 -59.58
N GLY A 1078 31.12 -68.28 -59.18
CA GLY A 1078 32.39 -67.87 -58.58
C GLY A 1078 33.53 -67.71 -59.58
N LEU A 1079 33.38 -68.25 -60.80
CA LEU A 1079 34.38 -68.14 -61.85
C LEU A 1079 34.36 -66.72 -62.43
N SER A 1080 35.26 -65.87 -61.94
CA SER A 1080 35.63 -64.61 -62.58
C SER A 1080 36.92 -64.74 -63.37
N LEU A 1081 36.99 -64.05 -64.51
CA LEU A 1081 38.25 -63.70 -65.16
C LEU A 1081 38.34 -62.17 -65.20
N GLY A 1082 39.41 -61.63 -64.64
CA GLY A 1082 39.69 -60.20 -64.61
C GLY A 1082 41.12 -59.87 -64.99
N VAL A 1083 41.31 -58.69 -65.58
CA VAL A 1083 42.60 -58.16 -65.99
C VAL A 1083 42.66 -56.69 -65.59
N ARG A 1084 43.65 -56.31 -64.76
CA ARG A 1084 43.91 -54.92 -64.38
C ARG A 1084 45.16 -54.41 -65.10
N MET A 1085 45.02 -53.29 -65.79
CA MET A 1085 46.06 -52.64 -66.58
C MET A 1085 46.28 -51.21 -66.03
N PRO A 1086 47.48 -50.89 -65.51
CA PRO A 1086 47.84 -49.50 -65.24
C PRO A 1086 48.03 -48.77 -66.58
N LEU A 1087 47.58 -47.52 -66.66
CA LEU A 1087 47.69 -46.65 -67.83
C LEU A 1087 48.27 -45.32 -67.38
N HIS A 1088 49.37 -44.89 -67.99
CA HIS A 1088 50.02 -43.61 -67.67
C HIS A 1088 50.15 -42.75 -68.93
N TYR A 1089 49.80 -41.48 -68.82
CA TYR A 1089 49.94 -40.49 -69.89
C TYR A 1089 50.51 -39.19 -69.32
N ASP A 1090 51.57 -38.67 -69.95
CA ASP A 1090 52.06 -37.31 -69.71
C ASP A 1090 52.03 -36.55 -71.05
N SER A 1091 51.66 -35.28 -71.00
CA SER A 1091 51.50 -34.40 -72.17
C SER A 1091 52.79 -34.12 -72.96
N VAL A 1092 53.95 -34.34 -72.35
CA VAL A 1092 55.28 -34.20 -72.96
C VAL A 1092 55.90 -35.56 -73.29
N GLU A 1093 55.73 -36.56 -72.41
CA GLU A 1093 56.36 -37.88 -72.52
C GLU A 1093 55.46 -38.94 -73.21
N GLY A 1094 54.20 -38.60 -73.49
CA GLY A 1094 53.24 -39.39 -74.25
C GLY A 1094 52.50 -40.46 -73.44
N PHE A 1095 51.78 -41.31 -74.15
CA PHE A 1095 51.12 -42.48 -73.57
C PHE A 1095 52.12 -43.61 -73.36
N ARG A 1096 52.25 -44.08 -72.12
CA ARG A 1096 53.07 -45.24 -71.75
C ARG A 1096 52.20 -46.48 -71.69
N MET A 1097 52.38 -47.38 -72.67
CA MET A 1097 51.85 -48.75 -72.59
C MET A 1097 52.37 -49.45 -71.32
N PRO A 1098 51.52 -50.11 -70.52
CA PRO A 1098 51.98 -51.02 -69.47
C PRO A 1098 52.77 -52.17 -70.08
N LYS A 1099 53.78 -52.66 -69.36
CA LYS A 1099 54.48 -53.89 -69.75
C LYS A 1099 53.60 -55.10 -69.43
N LEU A 1100 53.86 -56.22 -70.09
CA LEU A 1100 53.13 -57.47 -69.85
C LEU A 1100 53.26 -57.99 -68.40
N SER A 1101 54.29 -57.57 -67.68
CA SER A 1101 54.50 -57.80 -66.23
C SER A 1101 53.57 -57.00 -65.32
N ASP A 1102 53.08 -55.86 -65.80
CA ASP A 1102 52.36 -54.86 -65.00
C ASP A 1102 50.83 -55.10 -65.09
N ILE A 1103 50.43 -55.99 -66.01
CA ILE A 1103 49.07 -56.45 -66.23
C ILE A 1103 48.79 -57.58 -65.23
N GLN A 1104 47.92 -57.32 -64.25
CA GLN A 1104 47.59 -58.29 -63.21
C GLN A 1104 46.33 -59.08 -63.57
N PRO A 1105 46.41 -60.42 -63.75
CA PRO A 1105 45.23 -61.27 -63.84
C PRO A 1105 44.62 -61.49 -62.45
N GLU A 1106 43.29 -61.48 -62.38
CA GLU A 1106 42.52 -61.79 -61.18
C GLU A 1106 42.25 -63.32 -61.12
N PRO A 1107 42.54 -64.01 -60.01
CA PRO A 1107 42.56 -65.47 -59.96
C PRO A 1107 41.15 -66.08 -59.99
N ALA A 1108 40.92 -67.02 -60.93
CA ALA A 1108 39.64 -67.68 -61.12
C ALA A 1108 39.43 -68.86 -60.13
N GLU A 1109 38.78 -68.62 -59.00
CA GLU A 1109 38.37 -69.68 -58.07
C GLU A 1109 37.01 -70.31 -58.47
N PHE A 1110 37.05 -71.50 -59.07
CA PHE A 1110 35.83 -72.27 -59.36
C PHE A 1110 35.27 -72.94 -58.10
N LYS A 1111 34.12 -72.48 -57.59
CA LYS A 1111 33.47 -72.98 -56.36
C LYS A 1111 32.01 -73.38 -56.59
N LEU A 1112 31.79 -74.37 -57.45
CA LEU A 1112 30.46 -74.89 -57.79
C LEU A 1112 29.90 -75.83 -56.70
N ASP A 1113 29.12 -75.28 -55.77
CA ASP A 1113 28.35 -76.03 -54.77
C ASP A 1113 27.09 -76.67 -55.39
N THR A 1114 27.23 -77.91 -55.87
CA THR A 1114 26.16 -78.65 -56.56
C THR A 1114 25.00 -79.02 -55.63
N GLN A 1115 25.22 -79.12 -54.32
CA GLN A 1115 24.13 -79.37 -53.35
C GLN A 1115 23.27 -78.12 -53.15
N LYS A 1116 23.86 -76.92 -53.02
CA LYS A 1116 23.08 -75.67 -53.04
C LYS A 1116 22.38 -75.44 -54.37
N MET A 1117 23.02 -75.78 -55.49
CA MET A 1117 22.41 -75.66 -56.82
C MET A 1117 21.11 -76.47 -56.92
N LEU A 1118 21.15 -77.75 -56.53
CA LEU A 1118 19.97 -78.61 -56.51
C LEU A 1118 18.94 -78.19 -55.45
N GLY A 1119 19.38 -77.86 -54.23
CA GLY A 1119 18.48 -77.44 -53.14
C GLY A 1119 17.72 -76.14 -53.41
N ASN A 1120 18.30 -75.21 -54.16
CA ASN A 1120 17.61 -73.96 -54.54
C ASN A 1120 16.61 -74.16 -55.70
N LEU A 1121 16.90 -75.03 -56.68
CA LEU A 1121 15.91 -75.42 -57.70
C LEU A 1121 14.77 -76.24 -57.06
N PHE A 1122 15.10 -77.37 -56.46
CA PHE A 1122 14.18 -78.36 -55.90
C PHE A 1122 14.15 -78.29 -54.37
N GLY A 1123 13.73 -77.15 -53.84
CA GLY A 1123 13.55 -76.93 -52.40
C GLY A 1123 12.72 -78.03 -51.76
N ALA A 1124 13.17 -78.52 -50.60
CA ALA A 1124 12.76 -79.81 -50.04
C ALA A 1124 11.23 -80.00 -49.97
N ALA A 1125 10.71 -80.92 -50.77
CA ALA A 1125 9.33 -81.37 -50.68
C ALA A 1125 9.12 -82.14 -49.37
N SER A 1126 8.10 -81.73 -48.59
CA SER A 1126 7.66 -82.46 -47.40
C SER A 1126 6.99 -83.78 -47.79
N SER A 1127 6.98 -84.73 -46.87
CA SER A 1127 6.58 -86.12 -47.12
C SER A 1127 5.07 -86.37 -47.28
N GLU A 1128 4.23 -85.33 -47.31
CA GLU A 1128 2.77 -85.44 -47.36
C GLU A 1128 2.16 -85.11 -48.74
N GLU A 1129 2.89 -84.43 -49.63
CA GLU A 1129 2.44 -84.19 -51.02
C GLU A 1129 3.03 -85.25 -51.98
N LYS A 1130 2.69 -86.52 -51.75
CA LYS A 1130 3.09 -87.66 -52.60
C LYS A 1130 1.96 -88.58 -53.07
N GLU A 1131 0.71 -88.29 -52.73
CA GLU A 1131 -0.44 -89.12 -53.17
C GLU A 1131 -1.71 -88.28 -53.42
N LYS A 1132 -1.74 -87.54 -54.53
CA LYS A 1132 -2.96 -87.09 -55.23
C LYS A 1132 -2.69 -86.62 -56.65
#